data_AF-A0A661AU33-F1
#
_entry.id   AF-A0A661AU33-F1
#
_cell.length_a   1.000
_cell.length_b   1.000
_cell.length_c   1.000
_cell.angle_alpha   90.00
_cell.angle_beta   90.00
_cell.angle_gamma   90.00
#
_symmetry.space_group_name_H-M   'P 1'
#
loop_
_entity.id
_entity.type
_entity.pdbx_description
1 polymer ?
#
loop_
_entity_poly.entity_id
_entity_poly.type
_entity_poly.pdbx_seq_one_letter_code
_entity_poly.pdbx_strand_id
1 'polypeptide(L)'
;MSVDVYIGLLTPDGGLYTLSPYGQSGWSGNLEAWIPDIYAPPDFSMSQTPLFWFDAPCSMPPIGDEGEYNFVSLLTYPGTLEWVCDLSLAPFTVGDSAVSHYYVDGETGDDSNDGSEGAPWKTITHALASALSTPATIYIAAGTYAASTNGETFPLNMKRWVSLSGDGAETTILDAEQSAHHVIYCDYASHLTIEGLTITGGVQFLTTDAEAKGSVRTDECGGGIYCYYSSPIITNNTISNNTNAYGAGIYCTHKSSPTIENNTISHNTGDWGAAIYSMQSCSPTIAGNTISHNIGHWSCAIDCHESSPTIRDNAISHNTGGRGGAVTCIEKSCPTITDNTISENTASKGGGIYCWRSSPRISSNTISNNTHTGIYCELHSWPTISSNTITGNTASYGGAIYCTQSSPTILNNVIADNYADDGGGGICCYDSSSRIGSNTVEGNTASYGGAIYCIQSSPTISNNQITCNSAETSGGAIECWGEDTSPTIENNTIEANSADDGGGIHCDYRSWPTITNNTITGNSADNGGGICSGGYGSCPIIENNIISRNSAYLGGGICVQFYSYLSSYNNIVSCNSAHMGGGIYHAPKNQNDTIRHRSAVVGTVRFDIRNNTIVLNSADAGGGLYGGARMSIIDSIIWDNGDDVYGCLTMYCCIENSHSAALGDIHDDPMFVSGPFGDYYLHPDSPCIDSGSTLTGFSERTTQVDGTPDTGIVDMGYHYPIP
;
A
#
# COMPACT_ATOMS: atom_id res chain seq x y z
N MET A 1 14.80 32.55 3.98
CA MET A 1 13.68 33.21 4.67
C MET A 1 14.24 33.70 6.00
N SER A 2 14.06 34.97 6.33
CA SER A 2 14.40 35.50 7.66
C SER A 2 13.46 34.89 8.69
N VAL A 3 14.01 34.32 9.75
CA VAL A 3 13.25 33.80 10.90
C VAL A 3 13.18 34.92 11.93
N ASP A 4 11.96 35.34 12.27
CA ASP A 4 11.72 36.31 13.34
C ASP A 4 11.68 35.56 14.69
N VAL A 5 12.51 36.00 15.64
CA VAL A 5 12.61 35.42 16.99
C VAL A 5 11.87 36.30 17.99
N TYR A 6 11.00 35.71 18.81
CA TYR A 6 10.24 36.40 19.86
C TYR A 6 10.67 35.90 21.25
N ILE A 7 10.86 36.84 22.19
CA ILE A 7 11.14 36.55 23.61
C ILE A 7 9.91 36.94 24.43
N GLY A 8 9.36 36.02 25.23
CA GLY A 8 8.21 36.23 26.12
C GLY A 8 8.57 36.17 27.61
N LEU A 9 7.99 37.06 28.42
CA LEU A 9 8.03 37.05 29.89
C LEU A 9 6.62 36.83 30.46
N LEU A 10 6.47 35.83 31.34
CA LEU A 10 5.23 35.49 32.04
C LEU A 10 5.20 36.14 33.42
N THR A 11 4.14 36.88 33.76
CA THR A 11 3.98 37.52 35.07
C THR A 11 3.09 36.67 36.01
N PRO A 12 3.20 36.85 37.34
CA PRO A 12 2.45 36.05 38.34
C PRO A 12 0.91 36.15 38.26
N ASP A 13 0.38 37.11 37.50
CA ASP A 13 -1.04 37.33 37.24
C ASP A 13 -1.50 36.79 35.86
N GLY A 14 -0.63 36.05 35.15
CA GLY A 14 -0.97 35.40 33.87
C GLY A 14 -0.80 36.29 32.63
N GLY A 15 -0.17 37.46 32.74
CA GLY A 15 0.16 38.30 31.60
C GLY A 15 1.40 37.81 30.84
N LEU A 16 1.36 37.86 29.50
CA LEU A 16 2.52 37.59 28.62
C LEU A 16 2.99 38.88 27.93
N TYR A 17 4.26 39.26 28.11
CA TYR A 17 4.89 40.38 27.40
C TYR A 17 5.91 39.89 26.38
N THR A 18 5.78 40.28 25.11
CA THR A 18 6.73 39.95 24.04
C THR A 18 7.61 41.15 23.67
N LEU A 19 8.92 40.96 23.50
CA LEU A 19 9.83 41.97 22.92
C LEU A 19 10.16 41.61 21.47
N SER A 20 9.87 42.55 20.54
CA SER A 20 10.32 42.49 19.15
C SER A 20 11.66 43.25 19.00
N PRO A 21 12.65 42.77 18.21
CA PRO A 21 13.91 43.46 18.02
C PRO A 21 13.84 44.69 17.09
N TYR A 22 12.68 44.98 16.48
CA TYR A 22 12.48 46.23 15.74
C TYR A 22 11.85 47.29 16.65
N GLY A 23 12.69 48.19 17.16
CA GLY A 23 12.25 49.35 17.92
C GLY A 23 11.34 50.27 17.10
N GLN A 24 10.03 50.02 17.15
CA GLN A 24 9.00 51.03 16.98
C GLN A 24 7.88 50.80 18.00
N SER A 25 7.77 51.74 18.92
CA SER A 25 6.64 51.91 19.81
C SER A 25 5.36 52.13 19.00
N GLY A 26 4.43 51.18 19.01
CA GLY A 26 3.08 51.42 18.50
C GLY A 26 2.39 50.22 17.88
N TRP A 27 2.17 49.14 18.64
CA TRP A 27 1.12 48.17 18.35
C TRP A 27 0.30 47.93 19.62
N SER A 28 -0.87 48.57 19.70
CA SER A 28 -1.92 48.25 20.66
C SER A 28 -2.93 47.35 19.94
N GLY A 29 -2.71 46.05 20.00
CA GLY A 29 -3.66 45.02 19.55
C GLY A 29 -3.55 43.83 20.48
N ASN A 30 -4.68 43.35 21.01
CA ASN A 30 -4.74 42.25 21.97
C ASN A 30 -4.11 40.98 21.40
N LEU A 31 -3.07 40.49 22.06
CA LEU A 31 -2.32 39.28 21.73
C LEU A 31 -2.85 38.09 22.54
N GLU A 32 -4.17 37.92 22.58
CA GLU A 32 -4.86 36.97 23.47
C GLU A 32 -5.09 35.57 22.87
N ALA A 33 -4.53 35.23 21.70
CA ALA A 33 -5.00 34.04 20.99
C ALA A 33 -4.03 32.86 20.84
N TRP A 34 -2.72 32.94 21.16
CA TRP A 34 -1.76 31.98 20.56
C TRP A 34 -0.87 31.15 21.49
N ILE A 35 -0.90 31.28 22.82
CA ILE A 35 -0.18 30.33 23.72
C ILE A 35 -0.91 30.23 25.08
N PRO A 36 -1.77 29.22 25.33
CA PRO A 36 -2.44 29.02 26.63
C PRO A 36 -1.72 28.03 27.58
N ASP A 37 -0.59 27.44 27.19
CA ASP A 37 -0.07 26.20 27.80
C ASP A 37 0.94 26.36 28.96
N ILE A 38 0.72 27.28 29.91
CA ILE A 38 1.50 27.24 31.17
C ILE A 38 0.58 27.42 32.38
N TYR A 39 0.43 26.34 33.16
CA TYR A 39 -0.20 26.36 34.48
C TYR A 39 0.88 26.54 35.55
N ALA A 40 0.76 27.59 36.37
CA ALA A 40 1.49 27.72 37.62
C ALA A 40 0.52 27.44 38.78
N PRO A 41 0.80 26.47 39.66
CA PRO A 41 -0.08 26.18 40.80
C PRO A 41 -0.18 27.40 41.76
N PRO A 42 -1.23 27.50 42.59
CA PRO A 42 -1.54 28.68 43.41
C PRO A 42 -0.46 29.06 44.45
N ASP A 43 0.46 28.14 44.73
CA ASP A 43 1.57 28.20 45.68
C ASP A 43 2.95 28.36 44.99
N PHE A 44 2.95 28.65 43.68
CA PHE A 44 4.17 28.91 42.92
C PHE A 44 4.82 30.24 43.31
N SER A 45 5.99 30.17 43.97
CA SER A 45 6.90 31.31 44.13
C SER A 45 8.26 31.00 43.51
N MET A 46 8.67 31.76 42.50
CA MET A 46 10.00 31.65 41.89
C MET A 46 10.94 32.74 42.41
N SER A 47 12.14 32.34 42.86
CA SER A 47 13.19 33.28 43.27
C SER A 47 14.19 33.64 42.16
N GLN A 48 14.09 33.06 40.96
CA GLN A 48 14.93 33.41 39.79
C GLN A 48 14.19 33.19 38.45
N THR A 49 14.44 34.09 37.50
CA THR A 49 13.83 34.20 36.16
C THR A 49 14.33 33.14 35.17
N PRO A 50 13.47 32.35 34.50
CA PRO A 50 13.88 31.53 33.36
C PRO A 50 13.71 32.28 32.03
N LEU A 51 14.63 32.02 31.09
CA LEU A 51 14.49 32.30 29.65
C LEU A 51 13.97 31.03 28.96
N PHE A 52 12.90 31.12 28.18
CA PHE A 52 12.45 30.03 27.30
C PHE A 52 12.64 30.41 25.83
N TRP A 53 12.96 29.43 24.98
CA TRP A 53 13.04 29.55 23.52
C TRP A 53 11.94 28.72 22.86
N PHE A 54 11.35 29.22 21.78
CA PHE A 54 10.54 28.43 20.85
C PHE A 54 11.25 28.37 19.50
N ASP A 55 11.31 27.17 18.92
CA ASP A 55 11.67 26.96 17.52
C ASP A 55 10.45 26.35 16.81
N ALA A 56 10.11 26.85 15.63
CA ALA A 56 9.21 26.21 14.69
C ALA A 56 9.89 26.31 13.32
N PRO A 57 10.14 25.20 12.60
CA PRO A 57 9.06 24.46 11.93
C PRO A 57 9.30 22.93 11.77
N CYS A 58 8.28 22.23 11.23
CA CYS A 58 8.29 20.94 10.53
C CYS A 58 9.36 19.88 10.87
N SER A 59 8.88 18.68 11.24
CA SER A 59 9.58 17.41 11.55
C SER A 59 10.17 17.30 12.96
N MET A 60 9.51 16.52 13.82
CA MET A 60 10.11 16.01 15.05
C MET A 60 10.84 14.67 14.76
N PRO A 61 12.04 14.44 15.31
CA PRO A 61 12.72 13.13 15.31
C PRO A 61 12.16 12.21 16.42
N PRO A 62 12.45 10.90 16.40
CA PRO A 62 11.76 9.89 17.22
C PRO A 62 12.09 9.98 18.72
N ILE A 63 11.08 9.64 19.53
CA ILE A 63 11.13 9.50 21.00
C ILE A 63 11.89 8.21 21.34
N GLY A 64 12.86 8.28 22.26
CA GLY A 64 13.51 7.10 22.86
C GLY A 64 12.82 6.67 24.16
N ASP A 65 12.95 5.39 24.50
CA ASP A 65 12.12 4.63 25.47
C ASP A 65 12.15 5.05 26.97
N GLU A 66 12.75 6.18 27.36
CA GLU A 66 12.74 6.63 28.78
C GLU A 66 12.39 8.10 29.01
N GLY A 67 11.73 8.78 28.06
CA GLY A 67 11.09 10.08 28.36
C GLY A 67 12.04 11.24 28.73
N GLU A 68 13.33 11.17 28.40
CA GLU A 68 14.27 12.28 28.58
C GLU A 68 14.28 13.23 27.36
N TYR A 69 14.03 14.52 27.60
CA TYR A 69 14.22 15.58 26.60
C TYR A 69 15.72 15.87 26.43
N ASN A 70 16.34 15.33 25.38
CA ASN A 70 17.69 15.73 24.97
C ASN A 70 17.63 16.97 24.06
N PHE A 71 17.95 18.15 24.60
CA PHE A 71 18.14 19.36 23.81
C PHE A 71 19.53 19.36 23.16
N VAL A 72 19.60 19.17 21.84
CA VAL A 72 20.83 19.38 21.06
C VAL A 72 20.84 20.81 20.54
N SER A 73 21.70 21.68 21.09
CA SER A 73 21.97 22.98 20.47
C SER A 73 23.06 22.84 19.41
N LEU A 74 22.76 23.15 18.15
CA LEU A 74 23.76 23.32 17.11
C LEU A 74 23.71 24.76 16.61
N LEU A 75 24.77 25.53 16.89
CA LEU A 75 24.94 26.89 16.39
C LEU A 75 26.15 26.91 15.44
N THR A 76 25.91 27.15 14.15
CA THR A 76 26.96 27.22 13.12
C THR A 76 27.28 28.66 12.72
N TYR A 77 28.52 29.13 13.00
CA TYR A 77 29.53 29.70 12.07
C TYR A 77 30.66 30.48 12.81
N PRO A 78 31.89 30.56 12.25
CA PRO A 78 32.88 29.49 12.14
C PRO A 78 34.03 29.64 13.17
N GLY A 79 34.50 28.50 13.69
CA GLY A 79 35.88 28.37 14.19
C GLY A 79 36.11 28.71 15.66
N THR A 80 35.75 27.80 16.56
CA THR A 80 36.57 27.20 17.64
C THR A 80 35.62 26.54 18.66
N LEU A 81 35.83 25.24 18.92
CA LEU A 81 35.11 24.48 19.95
C LEU A 81 35.78 24.75 21.29
N GLU A 82 35.12 25.48 22.18
CA GLU A 82 35.42 25.44 23.62
C GLU A 82 34.16 25.02 24.39
N TRP A 83 34.32 23.98 25.22
CA TRP A 83 33.32 23.52 26.17
C TRP A 83 33.13 24.55 27.28
N VAL A 84 31.92 25.10 27.44
CA VAL A 84 31.59 25.99 28.57
C VAL A 84 30.37 25.44 29.32
N CYS A 85 30.69 24.87 30.48
CA CYS A 85 29.91 24.50 31.67
C CYS A 85 28.58 23.70 31.56
N ASP A 86 28.56 22.67 32.42
CA ASP A 86 27.47 21.77 32.76
C ASP A 86 26.45 22.52 33.64
N LEU A 87 25.28 22.87 33.08
CA LEU A 87 24.13 23.35 33.85
C LEU A 87 23.20 22.16 34.06
N SER A 88 23.49 21.39 35.11
CA SER A 88 22.60 20.34 35.60
C SER A 88 21.32 20.98 36.13
N LEU A 89 20.28 21.08 35.30
CA LEU A 89 18.93 21.27 35.77
C LEU A 89 18.54 19.99 36.50
N ALA A 90 18.44 20.06 37.83
CA ALA A 90 17.89 18.96 38.61
C ALA A 90 16.46 18.67 38.09
N PRO A 91 16.07 17.40 37.93
CA PRO A 91 14.73 17.04 37.46
C PRO A 91 13.68 17.62 38.43
N PHE A 92 12.74 18.40 37.92
CA PHE A 92 11.59 18.87 38.67
C PHE A 92 10.56 17.74 38.74
N THR A 93 10.35 17.18 39.93
CA THR A 93 9.24 16.29 40.21
C THR A 93 7.94 17.11 40.31
N VAL A 94 7.05 16.95 39.34
CA VAL A 94 5.64 17.34 39.48
C VAL A 94 5.07 16.42 40.58
N GLY A 95 4.73 16.98 41.74
CA GLY A 95 4.03 16.20 42.76
C GLY A 95 2.67 15.77 42.22
N ASP A 96 2.34 14.48 42.37
CA ASP A 96 1.01 13.94 42.06
C ASP A 96 -0.06 14.81 42.72
N SER A 97 -0.79 15.59 41.92
CA SER A 97 -2.03 16.19 42.38
C SER A 97 -3.02 15.05 42.61
N ALA A 98 -3.49 14.90 43.85
CA ALA A 98 -4.48 13.88 44.18
C ALA A 98 -5.73 14.06 43.31
N VAL A 99 -6.10 13.02 42.55
CA VAL A 99 -7.30 13.02 41.72
C VAL A 99 -8.53 13.03 42.64
N SER A 100 -9.46 13.92 42.38
CA SER A 100 -10.74 13.99 43.12
C SER A 100 -11.73 12.97 42.55
N HIS A 101 -12.48 12.31 43.42
CA HIS A 101 -13.43 11.26 43.03
C HIS A 101 -14.87 11.69 43.33
N TYR A 102 -15.74 11.54 42.33
CA TYR A 102 -17.17 11.84 42.42
C TYR A 102 -17.99 10.68 41.87
N TYR A 103 -19.25 10.57 42.29
CA TYR A 103 -20.10 9.42 42.01
C TYR A 103 -21.48 9.86 41.49
N VAL A 104 -21.96 9.14 40.49
CA VAL A 104 -23.27 9.33 39.86
C VAL A 104 -24.01 8.00 39.83
N ASP A 105 -25.24 7.98 40.34
CA ASP A 105 -26.14 6.81 40.33
C ASP A 105 -27.52 7.26 39.82
N GLY A 106 -27.91 6.78 38.64
CA GLY A 106 -29.16 7.18 38.00
C GLY A 106 -30.42 6.66 38.69
N GLU A 107 -30.32 5.60 39.49
CA GLU A 107 -31.44 4.98 40.20
C GLU A 107 -31.60 5.54 41.62
N THR A 108 -30.50 5.67 42.36
CA THR A 108 -30.54 6.06 43.78
C THR A 108 -30.01 7.45 44.10
N GLY A 109 -29.33 8.12 43.16
CA GLY A 109 -28.75 9.45 43.35
C GLY A 109 -29.77 10.59 43.37
N ASP A 110 -29.31 11.76 43.83
CA ASP A 110 -30.06 13.02 43.86
C ASP A 110 -29.12 14.19 43.49
N ASP A 111 -29.51 15.04 42.54
CA ASP A 111 -28.71 16.20 42.09
C ASP A 111 -28.62 17.33 43.14
N SER A 112 -29.26 17.16 44.31
CA SER A 112 -29.03 18.00 45.48
C SER A 112 -27.93 17.48 46.42
N ASN A 113 -27.38 16.29 46.16
CA ASN A 113 -26.28 15.71 46.93
C ASN A 113 -24.92 16.38 46.62
N ASP A 114 -23.86 15.93 47.29
CA ASP A 114 -22.49 16.48 47.13
C ASP A 114 -21.61 15.68 46.16
N GLY A 115 -22.11 14.58 45.60
CA GLY A 115 -21.39 13.74 44.64
C GLY A 115 -20.36 12.81 45.28
N SER A 116 -20.35 12.67 46.61
CA SER A 116 -19.56 11.65 47.31
C SER A 116 -20.13 10.25 47.12
N GLU A 117 -19.33 9.21 47.41
CA GLU A 117 -19.77 7.81 47.29
C GLU A 117 -21.03 7.50 48.13
N GLY A 118 -21.17 8.14 49.30
CA GLY A 118 -22.31 7.96 50.18
C GLY A 118 -23.53 8.82 49.83
N ALA A 119 -23.37 9.82 48.96
CA ALA A 119 -24.42 10.71 48.49
C ALA A 119 -24.15 11.07 47.02
N PRO A 120 -24.34 10.11 46.09
CA PRO A 120 -24.05 10.33 44.68
C PRO A 120 -25.05 11.29 44.04
N TRP A 121 -24.62 11.98 42.99
CA TRP A 121 -25.52 12.73 42.12
C TRP A 121 -26.39 11.79 41.28
N LYS A 122 -27.49 12.31 40.73
CA LYS A 122 -28.41 11.53 39.90
C LYS A 122 -28.03 11.57 38.42
N THR A 123 -27.59 12.72 37.93
CA THR A 123 -27.28 12.94 36.51
C THR A 123 -25.81 13.30 36.30
N ILE A 124 -25.28 12.84 35.18
CA ILE A 124 -23.91 13.12 34.74
C ILE A 124 -23.82 14.58 34.29
N THR A 125 -24.87 15.13 33.68
CA THR A 125 -24.94 16.55 33.31
C THR A 125 -24.75 17.44 34.54
N HIS A 126 -25.41 17.12 35.67
CA HIS A 126 -25.22 17.86 36.91
C HIS A 126 -23.79 17.76 37.42
N ALA A 127 -23.21 16.55 37.42
CA ALA A 127 -21.83 16.31 37.82
C ALA A 127 -20.85 17.14 36.98
N LEU A 128 -21.01 17.15 35.66
CA LEU A 128 -20.19 17.94 34.74
C LEU A 128 -20.43 19.44 34.86
N ALA A 129 -21.63 19.91 35.24
CA ALA A 129 -21.90 21.32 35.47
C ALA A 129 -21.31 21.84 36.80
N SER A 130 -21.08 20.95 37.77
CA SER A 130 -20.61 21.29 39.11
C SER A 130 -19.17 21.85 39.14
N ALA A 131 -18.86 22.55 40.23
CA ALA A 131 -17.53 23.11 40.50
C ALA A 131 -16.60 22.00 41.03
N LEU A 132 -16.09 21.17 40.13
CA LEU A 132 -15.20 20.05 40.45
C LEU A 132 -13.78 20.53 40.80
N SER A 133 -13.14 19.85 41.75
CA SER A 133 -11.70 20.00 41.97
C SER A 133 -10.96 19.14 40.95
N THR A 134 -10.18 19.75 40.06
CA THR A 134 -9.46 19.01 39.00
C THR A 134 -7.98 18.78 39.35
N PRO A 135 -7.38 17.66 38.93
CA PRO A 135 -7.96 16.57 38.12
C PRO A 135 -9.03 15.75 38.88
N ALA A 136 -10.04 15.25 38.15
CA ALA A 136 -11.17 14.52 38.73
C ALA A 136 -11.59 13.30 37.90
N THR A 137 -12.20 12.32 38.57
CA THR A 137 -12.90 11.19 37.95
C THR A 137 -14.32 11.12 38.48
N ILE A 138 -15.29 11.04 37.57
CA ILE A 138 -16.69 10.78 37.87
C ILE A 138 -16.95 9.29 37.60
N TYR A 139 -17.22 8.54 38.66
CA TYR A 139 -17.64 7.14 38.60
C TYR A 139 -19.15 7.06 38.37
N ILE A 140 -19.56 6.30 37.37
CA ILE A 140 -20.95 6.18 36.95
C ILE A 140 -21.38 4.74 37.25
N ALA A 141 -22.35 4.59 38.15
CA ALA A 141 -22.90 3.29 38.51
C ALA A 141 -23.61 2.63 37.30
N ALA A 142 -23.77 1.31 37.34
CA ALA A 142 -24.54 0.59 36.36
C ALA A 142 -25.97 1.15 36.23
N GLY A 143 -26.44 1.33 35.00
CA GLY A 143 -27.75 1.88 34.71
C GLY A 143 -27.84 2.48 33.30
N THR A 144 -29.07 2.81 32.89
CA THR A 144 -29.33 3.57 31.66
C THR A 144 -29.57 5.03 32.01
N TYR A 145 -28.71 5.90 31.48
CA TYR A 145 -28.73 7.34 31.65
C TYR A 145 -29.32 7.97 30.39
N ALA A 146 -30.56 8.42 30.50
CA ALA A 146 -31.37 8.95 29.40
C ALA A 146 -32.39 9.96 29.93
N ALA A 147 -32.96 10.78 29.04
CA ALA A 147 -34.02 11.71 29.41
C ALA A 147 -35.23 10.99 29.99
N SER A 148 -35.58 9.82 29.43
CA SER A 148 -36.71 9.01 29.89
C SER A 148 -36.48 8.25 31.21
N THR A 149 -35.23 7.99 31.61
CA THR A 149 -34.91 7.12 32.76
C THR A 149 -34.59 7.91 34.02
N ASN A 150 -33.55 8.75 33.98
CA ASN A 150 -33.09 9.53 35.14
C ASN A 150 -33.16 11.05 34.91
N GLY A 151 -33.60 11.49 33.73
CA GLY A 151 -33.68 12.90 33.37
C GLY A 151 -32.36 13.46 32.83
N GLU A 152 -31.46 12.59 32.37
CA GLU A 152 -30.20 13.00 31.73
C GLU A 152 -30.45 13.87 30.50
N THR A 153 -29.51 14.76 30.21
CA THR A 153 -29.57 15.64 29.04
C THR A 153 -28.28 15.56 28.24
N PHE A 154 -28.39 15.58 26.92
CA PHE A 154 -27.26 15.43 26.00
C PHE A 154 -27.10 16.67 25.11
N PRO A 155 -25.88 17.01 24.66
CA PRO A 155 -24.62 16.28 24.86
C PRO A 155 -24.02 16.45 26.27
N LEU A 156 -23.27 15.44 26.72
CA LEU A 156 -22.41 15.54 27.91
C LEU A 156 -21.17 16.37 27.55
N ASN A 157 -21.08 17.58 28.13
CA ASN A 157 -20.00 18.53 27.84
C ASN A 157 -18.79 18.24 28.72
N MET A 158 -17.78 17.60 28.13
CA MET A 158 -16.57 17.21 28.84
C MET A 158 -15.69 18.41 29.18
N LYS A 159 -15.05 18.34 30.35
CA LYS A 159 -14.11 19.36 30.85
C LYS A 159 -12.68 18.81 30.82
N ARG A 160 -11.72 19.70 30.56
CA ARG A 160 -10.29 19.37 30.69
C ARG A 160 -10.02 18.82 32.10
N TRP A 161 -9.23 17.75 32.20
CA TRP A 161 -8.88 17.07 33.46
C TRP A 161 -10.04 16.38 34.21
N VAL A 162 -11.21 16.18 33.59
CA VAL A 162 -12.34 15.47 34.19
C VAL A 162 -12.64 14.21 33.39
N SER A 163 -12.44 13.04 34.00
CA SER A 163 -12.65 11.73 33.37
C SER A 163 -14.01 11.14 33.74
N LEU A 164 -14.60 10.36 32.84
CA LEU A 164 -15.77 9.51 33.11
C LEU A 164 -15.35 8.04 33.13
N SER A 165 -15.76 7.32 34.16
CA SER A 165 -15.49 5.89 34.33
C SER A 165 -16.78 5.17 34.72
N GLY A 166 -17.33 4.39 33.79
CA GLY A 166 -18.52 3.57 34.05
C GLY A 166 -18.18 2.26 34.75
N ASP A 167 -19.17 1.67 35.42
CA ASP A 167 -19.08 0.35 36.07
C ASP A 167 -18.86 -0.81 35.07
N GLY A 168 -18.94 -0.52 33.78
CA GLY A 168 -18.66 -1.44 32.69
C GLY A 168 -19.49 -1.12 31.44
N ALA A 169 -18.92 -1.30 30.25
CA ALA A 169 -19.59 -0.93 29.01
C ALA A 169 -20.91 -1.70 28.78
N GLU A 170 -21.05 -2.91 29.33
CA GLU A 170 -22.28 -3.71 29.21
C GLU A 170 -23.41 -3.23 30.15
N THR A 171 -23.09 -2.47 31.19
CA THR A 171 -24.03 -2.13 32.27
C THR A 171 -24.27 -0.62 32.41
N THR A 172 -23.33 0.21 31.97
CA THR A 172 -23.42 1.68 32.05
C THR A 172 -23.72 2.26 30.67
N ILE A 173 -24.98 2.60 30.43
CA ILE A 173 -25.49 2.96 29.11
C ILE A 173 -25.85 4.44 29.06
N LEU A 174 -25.20 5.20 28.19
CA LEU A 174 -25.54 6.57 27.84
C LEU A 174 -26.37 6.55 26.56
N ASP A 175 -27.68 6.78 26.67
CA ASP A 175 -28.60 6.74 25.54
C ASP A 175 -29.21 8.13 25.31
N ALA A 176 -28.80 8.76 24.22
CA ALA A 176 -29.35 10.05 23.82
C ALA A 176 -30.74 9.95 23.19
N GLU A 177 -31.33 8.76 23.03
CA GLU A 177 -32.70 8.54 22.55
C GLU A 177 -33.03 9.25 21.23
N GLN A 178 -32.03 9.45 20.36
CA GLN A 178 -32.15 10.22 19.11
C GLN A 178 -32.59 11.67 19.36
N SER A 179 -32.26 12.24 20.52
CA SER A 179 -32.60 13.59 20.92
C SER A 179 -31.43 14.58 20.89
N ALA A 180 -30.22 14.15 20.55
CA ALA A 180 -29.02 15.00 20.49
C ALA A 180 -28.11 14.67 19.29
N HIS A 181 -27.39 15.69 18.79
CA HIS A 181 -26.39 15.55 17.72
C HIS A 181 -25.21 14.65 18.11
N HIS A 182 -24.79 14.74 19.37
CA HIS A 182 -23.70 13.98 19.97
C HIS A 182 -24.15 13.47 21.34
N VAL A 183 -23.71 12.29 21.75
CA VAL A 183 -23.85 11.85 23.15
C VAL A 183 -22.80 12.57 24.01
N ILE A 184 -21.54 12.58 23.59
CA ILE A 184 -20.42 13.22 24.31
C ILE A 184 -19.78 14.30 23.43
N TYR A 185 -19.58 15.48 24.02
CA TYR A 185 -18.96 16.63 23.35
C TYR A 185 -17.69 17.07 24.08
N CYS A 186 -16.55 16.99 23.40
CA CYS A 186 -15.25 17.44 23.87
C CYS A 186 -14.81 18.68 23.08
N ASP A 187 -14.82 19.84 23.75
CA ASP A 187 -14.40 21.13 23.19
C ASP A 187 -13.26 21.73 24.03
N TYR A 188 -12.06 21.82 23.45
CA TYR A 188 -10.82 22.13 24.17
C TYR A 188 -10.60 21.27 25.44
N ALA A 189 -11.11 20.04 25.43
CA ALA A 189 -11.10 19.11 26.55
C ALA A 189 -9.98 18.06 26.33
N SER A 190 -8.95 18.12 27.15
CA SER A 190 -7.78 17.23 27.08
C SER A 190 -7.39 16.73 28.47
N HIS A 191 -6.50 15.74 28.53
CA HIS A 191 -6.05 15.09 29.77
C HIS A 191 -7.21 14.46 30.56
N LEU A 192 -8.06 13.75 29.85
CA LEU A 192 -9.22 13.06 30.40
C LEU A 192 -9.38 11.69 29.77
N THR A 193 -10.03 10.80 30.50
CA THR A 193 -10.41 9.45 30.03
C THR A 193 -11.93 9.32 29.97
N ILE A 194 -12.43 8.64 28.94
CA ILE A 194 -13.80 8.18 28.80
C ILE A 194 -13.71 6.66 28.70
N GLU A 195 -14.19 5.96 29.73
CA GLU A 195 -14.06 4.49 29.81
C GLU A 195 -15.25 3.77 30.41
N GLY A 196 -15.47 2.52 29.99
CA GLY A 196 -16.44 1.62 30.59
C GLY A 196 -17.89 1.98 30.30
N LEU A 197 -18.19 2.58 29.14
CA LEU A 197 -19.52 3.09 28.79
C LEU A 197 -20.05 2.46 27.50
N THR A 198 -21.36 2.24 27.42
CA THR A 198 -22.08 2.18 26.15
C THR A 198 -22.53 3.59 25.76
N ILE A 199 -22.27 4.00 24.52
CA ILE A 199 -22.55 5.33 23.98
C ILE A 199 -23.43 5.16 22.73
N THR A 200 -24.69 5.55 22.82
CA THR A 200 -25.72 5.25 21.81
C THR A 200 -26.76 6.36 21.64
N GLY A 201 -27.49 6.31 20.52
CA GLY A 201 -28.66 7.14 20.30
C GLY A 201 -28.36 8.56 19.81
N GLY A 202 -27.12 8.90 19.47
CA GLY A 202 -26.83 10.19 18.85
C GLY A 202 -27.34 10.26 17.41
N VAL A 203 -27.97 11.37 17.02
CA VAL A 203 -28.55 11.57 15.67
C VAL A 203 -28.29 12.97 15.11
N GLN A 204 -28.01 13.07 13.82
CA GLN A 204 -28.02 14.37 13.14
C GLN A 204 -29.46 14.86 12.89
N PHE A 205 -29.80 16.06 13.38
CA PHE A 205 -31.02 16.75 12.97
C PHE A 205 -30.81 17.47 11.65
N LEU A 206 -31.44 16.99 10.57
CA LEU A 206 -31.46 17.71 9.29
C LEU A 206 -32.30 18.99 9.45
N THR A 207 -31.65 20.16 9.47
CA THR A 207 -32.36 21.42 9.27
C THR A 207 -32.72 21.56 7.78
N THR A 208 -33.92 22.06 7.49
CA THR A 208 -34.44 22.22 6.11
C THR A 208 -33.56 23.10 5.20
N ASP A 209 -32.61 23.85 5.77
CA ASP A 209 -31.68 24.71 5.03
C ASP A 209 -30.37 24.00 4.62
N ALA A 210 -30.00 22.89 5.27
CA ALA A 210 -28.75 22.16 5.00
C ALA A 210 -28.81 21.41 3.65
N GLU A 211 -29.95 20.82 3.32
CA GLU A 211 -30.20 20.16 2.01
C GLU A 211 -30.12 21.16 0.84
N ALA A 212 -30.49 22.43 1.06
CA ALA A 212 -30.51 23.45 0.02
C ALA A 212 -29.14 24.08 -0.26
N LYS A 213 -28.15 23.92 0.64
CA LYS A 213 -26.83 24.57 0.54
C LYS A 213 -25.65 23.61 0.47
N GLY A 214 -25.86 22.30 0.61
CA GLY A 214 -24.78 21.30 0.53
C GLY A 214 -23.67 21.51 1.57
N SER A 215 -23.98 22.17 2.68
CA SER A 215 -23.04 22.48 3.76
C SER A 215 -23.68 22.07 5.08
N VAL A 216 -23.26 20.91 5.58
CA VAL A 216 -23.52 20.50 6.96
C VAL A 216 -22.68 21.40 7.86
N ARG A 217 -23.29 21.99 8.89
CA ARG A 217 -22.49 22.78 9.83
C ARG A 217 -21.60 21.82 10.64
N THR A 218 -20.33 22.18 10.84
CA THR A 218 -19.34 21.29 11.47
C THR A 218 -19.64 20.98 12.94
N ASP A 219 -20.49 21.77 13.60
CA ASP A 219 -21.02 21.57 14.94
C ASP A 219 -22.18 20.54 15.00
N GLU A 220 -22.58 19.97 13.86
CA GLU A 220 -23.66 18.97 13.77
C GLU A 220 -23.12 17.54 13.48
N CYS A 221 -21.80 17.33 13.50
CA CYS A 221 -21.14 16.04 13.23
C CYS A 221 -20.95 15.19 14.51
N GLY A 222 -20.50 13.93 14.43
CA GLY A 222 -20.09 13.15 15.61
C GLY A 222 -21.25 12.63 16.48
N GLY A 223 -21.93 11.57 16.03
CA GLY A 223 -23.12 11.02 16.70
C GLY A 223 -22.86 10.52 18.13
N GLY A 224 -21.85 9.67 18.31
CA GLY A 224 -21.45 9.19 19.64
C GLY A 224 -20.59 10.22 20.37
N ILE A 225 -19.36 10.42 19.89
CA ILE A 225 -18.36 11.30 20.50
C ILE A 225 -17.85 12.32 19.49
N TYR A 226 -17.84 13.60 19.88
CA TYR A 226 -17.28 14.69 19.10
C TYR A 226 -16.03 15.28 19.78
N CYS A 227 -14.89 15.31 19.09
CA CYS A 227 -13.62 15.87 19.57
C CYS A 227 -13.18 17.06 18.72
N TYR A 228 -13.14 18.24 19.34
CA TYR A 228 -12.68 19.51 18.74
C TYR A 228 -11.61 20.17 19.60
N TYR A 229 -10.42 20.40 19.02
CA TYR A 229 -9.20 20.76 19.74
C TYR A 229 -8.97 19.93 21.02
N SER A 230 -9.33 18.64 20.98
CA SER A 230 -9.44 17.78 22.15
C SER A 230 -8.67 16.48 21.93
N SER A 231 -7.97 16.01 22.97
CA SER A 231 -7.20 14.77 22.90
C SER A 231 -7.49 13.88 24.12
N PRO A 232 -8.73 13.40 24.28
CA PRO A 232 -9.08 12.43 25.33
C PRO A 232 -8.50 11.04 25.06
N ILE A 233 -8.45 10.22 26.11
CA ILE A 233 -8.33 8.76 26.00
C ILE A 233 -9.74 8.19 25.99
N ILE A 234 -10.11 7.47 24.94
CA ILE A 234 -11.40 6.80 24.77
C ILE A 234 -11.09 5.30 24.79
N THR A 235 -11.40 4.61 25.88
CA THR A 235 -10.98 3.22 26.06
C THR A 235 -12.03 2.31 26.69
N ASN A 236 -12.08 1.05 26.28
CA ASN A 236 -13.00 0.05 26.85
C ASN A 236 -14.48 0.45 26.79
N ASN A 237 -14.91 1.11 25.71
CA ASN A 237 -16.31 1.52 25.49
C ASN A 237 -16.98 0.69 24.39
N THR A 238 -18.31 0.68 24.41
CA THR A 238 -19.16 0.23 23.28
C THR A 238 -19.82 1.45 22.64
N ILE A 239 -19.47 1.77 21.39
CA ILE A 239 -20.00 2.94 20.67
C ILE A 239 -20.86 2.42 19.52
N SER A 240 -22.17 2.52 19.66
CA SER A 240 -23.08 1.86 18.73
C SER A 240 -24.40 2.56 18.48
N ASN A 241 -25.04 2.23 17.35
CA ASN A 241 -26.36 2.74 16.96
C ASN A 241 -26.45 4.27 16.92
N ASN A 242 -25.33 4.94 16.61
CA ASN A 242 -25.31 6.38 16.37
C ASN A 242 -25.48 6.65 14.87
N THR A 243 -26.18 7.72 14.52
CA THR A 243 -26.47 8.09 13.13
C THR A 243 -26.08 9.54 12.85
N ASN A 244 -25.08 9.79 12.02
CA ASN A 244 -24.66 11.15 11.67
C ASN A 244 -23.94 11.17 10.33
N ALA A 245 -24.13 12.20 9.49
CA ALA A 245 -23.44 12.30 8.21
C ALA A 245 -21.91 12.17 8.32
N TYR A 246 -21.28 12.67 9.40
CA TYR A 246 -19.83 12.61 9.58
C TYR A 246 -19.47 12.04 10.95
N GLY A 247 -18.68 10.95 10.98
CA GLY A 247 -18.15 10.40 12.23
C GLY A 247 -19.24 9.88 13.17
N ALA A 248 -20.19 9.08 12.67
CA ALA A 248 -21.36 8.68 13.44
C ALA A 248 -21.00 8.06 14.80
N GLY A 249 -19.97 7.22 14.88
CA GLY A 249 -19.39 6.78 16.15
C GLY A 249 -18.55 7.88 16.81
N ILE A 250 -17.38 8.18 16.24
CA ILE A 250 -16.44 9.17 16.76
C ILE A 250 -16.03 10.14 15.64
N TYR A 251 -16.06 11.44 15.93
CA TYR A 251 -15.55 12.47 15.04
C TYR A 251 -14.39 13.24 15.67
N CYS A 252 -13.26 13.33 14.97
CA CYS A 252 -12.07 14.05 15.37
C CYS A 252 -11.78 15.18 14.39
N THR A 253 -11.64 16.40 14.89
CA THR A 253 -11.42 17.58 14.04
C THR A 253 -10.52 18.63 14.69
N HIS A 254 -9.99 19.55 13.89
CA HIS A 254 -9.18 20.69 14.33
C HIS A 254 -7.99 20.28 15.23
N LYS A 255 -7.02 19.53 14.70
CA LYS A 255 -5.82 19.07 15.41
C LYS A 255 -6.07 18.19 16.65
N SER A 256 -7.29 17.70 16.85
CA SER A 256 -7.60 16.70 17.87
C SER A 256 -6.77 15.43 17.65
N SER A 257 -6.19 14.90 18.73
CA SER A 257 -5.35 13.70 18.68
C SER A 257 -5.72 12.72 19.80
N PRO A 258 -7.00 12.28 19.90
CA PRO A 258 -7.40 11.32 20.92
C PRO A 258 -6.70 9.96 20.74
N THR A 259 -6.61 9.25 21.85
CA THR A 259 -6.23 7.83 21.87
C THR A 259 -7.51 7.01 21.97
N ILE A 260 -7.83 6.23 20.93
CA ILE A 260 -9.04 5.42 20.80
C ILE A 260 -8.60 3.96 20.86
N GLU A 261 -8.73 3.34 22.03
CA GLU A 261 -8.17 2.01 22.27
C GLU A 261 -9.15 1.00 22.88
N ASN A 262 -9.09 -0.26 22.47
CA ASN A 262 -9.87 -1.35 23.06
C ASN A 262 -11.40 -1.11 23.10
N ASN A 263 -11.93 -0.34 22.15
CA ASN A 263 -13.37 -0.09 22.05
C ASN A 263 -14.04 -1.08 21.07
N THR A 264 -15.33 -1.31 21.28
CA THR A 264 -16.21 -1.94 20.29
C THR A 264 -17.03 -0.84 19.61
N ILE A 265 -16.79 -0.59 18.32
CA ILE A 265 -17.48 0.44 17.54
C ILE A 265 -18.31 -0.23 16.44
N SER A 266 -19.63 -0.27 16.60
CA SER A 266 -20.47 -1.05 15.70
C SER A 266 -21.85 -0.48 15.43
N HIS A 267 -22.46 -0.86 14.31
CA HIS A 267 -23.83 -0.45 13.96
C HIS A 267 -24.05 1.06 13.90
N ASN A 268 -22.97 1.84 13.68
CA ASN A 268 -23.08 3.27 13.45
C ASN A 268 -23.34 3.52 11.96
N THR A 269 -24.19 4.50 11.65
CA THR A 269 -24.59 4.83 10.28
C THR A 269 -24.24 6.27 9.96
N GLY A 270 -23.47 6.48 8.90
CA GLY A 270 -23.12 7.82 8.45
C GLY A 270 -22.80 7.89 6.97
N ASP A 271 -22.55 9.09 6.46
CA ASP A 271 -22.10 9.24 5.07
C ASP A 271 -20.59 9.08 4.97
N TRP A 272 -19.85 9.65 5.94
CA TRP A 272 -18.38 9.65 5.99
C TRP A 272 -17.85 9.17 7.35
N GLY A 273 -17.03 8.12 7.34
CA GLY A 273 -16.38 7.55 8.53
C GLY A 273 -17.41 7.12 9.57
N ALA A 274 -18.23 6.11 9.23
CA ALA A 274 -19.35 5.71 10.06
C ALA A 274 -18.94 5.31 11.49
N ALA A 275 -17.78 4.67 11.65
CA ALA A 275 -17.20 4.37 12.95
C ALA A 275 -16.36 5.56 13.47
N ILE A 276 -15.37 5.98 12.69
CA ILE A 276 -14.43 7.03 13.06
C ILE A 276 -14.18 7.92 11.83
N TYR A 277 -14.34 9.24 11.99
CA TYR A 277 -14.00 10.22 10.96
C TYR A 277 -12.96 11.20 11.53
N SER A 278 -11.78 11.30 10.90
CA SER A 278 -10.66 12.14 11.36
C SER A 278 -10.26 13.14 10.28
N MET A 279 -10.31 14.45 10.60
CA MET A 279 -10.00 15.49 9.62
C MET A 279 -9.24 16.71 10.15
N GLN A 280 -8.82 17.61 9.25
CA GLN A 280 -8.21 18.91 9.59
C GLN A 280 -6.98 18.78 10.49
N SER A 281 -5.97 18.06 9.98
CA SER A 281 -4.69 17.84 10.66
C SER A 281 -4.80 17.10 12.00
N CYS A 282 -5.87 16.32 12.20
CA CYS A 282 -5.96 15.40 13.31
C CYS A 282 -4.98 14.23 13.16
N SER A 283 -4.56 13.68 14.30
CA SER A 283 -3.63 12.56 14.36
C SER A 283 -3.97 11.57 15.49
N PRO A 284 -5.21 11.04 15.55
CA PRO A 284 -5.58 10.11 16.60
C PRO A 284 -4.79 8.79 16.49
N THR A 285 -4.61 8.13 17.64
CA THR A 285 -4.17 6.74 17.70
C THR A 285 -5.41 5.86 17.81
N ILE A 286 -5.58 4.93 16.88
CA ILE A 286 -6.71 3.99 16.83
C ILE A 286 -6.11 2.60 16.96
N ALA A 287 -6.18 2.01 18.16
CA ALA A 287 -5.52 0.73 18.42
C ALA A 287 -6.33 -0.33 19.18
N GLY A 288 -6.23 -1.60 18.79
CA GLY A 288 -6.86 -2.69 19.55
C GLY A 288 -8.40 -2.68 19.51
N ASN A 289 -9.03 -1.91 18.61
CA ASN A 289 -10.48 -1.79 18.56
C ASN A 289 -11.11 -2.91 17.72
N THR A 290 -12.36 -3.27 18.06
CA THR A 290 -13.23 -4.07 17.21
C THR A 290 -14.22 -3.14 16.50
N ILE A 291 -14.10 -3.01 15.18
CA ILE A 291 -14.89 -2.08 14.37
C ILE A 291 -15.70 -2.89 13.35
N SER A 292 -17.01 -3.00 13.55
CA SER A 292 -17.83 -3.85 12.69
C SER A 292 -19.25 -3.40 12.45
N HIS A 293 -19.86 -3.84 11.35
CA HIS A 293 -21.27 -3.55 11.04
C HIS A 293 -21.60 -2.05 10.95
N ASN A 294 -20.61 -1.20 10.67
CA ASN A 294 -20.85 0.23 10.44
C ASN A 294 -21.21 0.46 8.97
N ILE A 295 -22.11 1.39 8.72
CA ILE A 295 -22.65 1.68 7.38
C ILE A 295 -22.25 3.10 7.00
N GLY A 296 -21.26 3.22 6.11
CA GLY A 296 -20.85 4.45 5.44
C GLY A 296 -21.49 4.54 4.05
N HIS A 297 -22.43 5.47 3.83
CA HIS A 297 -23.08 5.56 2.52
C HIS A 297 -22.11 6.01 1.41
N TRP A 298 -21.14 6.88 1.72
CA TRP A 298 -20.22 7.48 0.75
C TRP A 298 -18.77 7.07 1.02
N SER A 299 -18.40 6.84 2.29
CA SER A 299 -17.11 6.29 2.69
C SER A 299 -17.23 5.04 3.56
N CYS A 300 -16.25 4.75 4.40
CA CYS A 300 -16.03 3.47 5.07
C CYS A 300 -16.25 3.57 6.59
N ALA A 301 -15.77 2.56 7.34
CA ALA A 301 -15.74 2.61 8.79
C ALA A 301 -14.80 3.70 9.35
N ILE A 302 -13.52 3.73 8.92
CA ILE A 302 -12.51 4.69 9.39
C ILE A 302 -12.06 5.60 8.25
N ASP A 303 -12.37 6.88 8.33
CA ASP A 303 -12.03 7.85 7.30
C ASP A 303 -10.96 8.85 7.78
N CYS A 304 -9.95 9.03 6.94
CA CYS A 304 -8.82 9.92 7.15
C CYS A 304 -8.80 10.99 6.05
N HIS A 305 -9.21 12.21 6.37
CA HIS A 305 -9.30 13.33 5.44
C HIS A 305 -8.36 14.48 5.86
N GLU A 306 -7.29 14.74 5.12
CA GLU A 306 -6.26 15.72 5.55
C GLU A 306 -5.75 15.45 6.98
N SER A 307 -5.70 14.17 7.37
CA SER A 307 -5.31 13.69 8.69
C SER A 307 -4.29 12.56 8.58
N SER A 308 -3.56 12.31 9.66
CA SER A 308 -2.48 11.30 9.69
C SER A 308 -2.56 10.40 10.93
N PRO A 309 -3.69 9.69 11.15
CA PRO A 309 -3.80 8.79 12.30
C PRO A 309 -2.84 7.61 12.23
N THR A 310 -2.58 7.02 13.39
CA THR A 310 -1.98 5.69 13.51
C THR A 310 -3.10 4.68 13.75
N ILE A 311 -3.25 3.72 12.85
CA ILE A 311 -4.29 2.67 12.88
C ILE A 311 -3.57 1.34 13.04
N ARG A 312 -3.61 0.74 14.23
CA ARG A 312 -2.88 -0.50 14.51
C ARG A 312 -3.64 -1.54 15.32
N ASP A 313 -3.34 -2.81 15.14
CA ASP A 313 -3.89 -3.89 15.97
C ASP A 313 -5.43 -3.94 16.03
N ASN A 314 -6.14 -3.38 15.03
CA ASN A 314 -7.60 -3.38 15.01
C ASN A 314 -8.17 -4.57 14.25
N ALA A 315 -9.34 -5.04 14.67
CA ALA A 315 -10.18 -5.96 13.91
C ALA A 315 -11.30 -5.17 13.23
N ILE A 316 -11.22 -4.99 11.91
CA ILE A 316 -12.14 -4.17 11.11
C ILE A 316 -12.88 -5.08 10.12
N SER A 317 -14.14 -5.40 10.42
CA SER A 317 -14.88 -6.37 9.59
C SER A 317 -16.36 -6.08 9.43
N HIS A 318 -16.98 -6.63 8.39
CA HIS A 318 -18.43 -6.51 8.16
C HIS A 318 -18.93 -5.07 8.04
N ASN A 319 -18.06 -4.13 7.70
CA ASN A 319 -18.48 -2.75 7.46
C ASN A 319 -18.92 -2.60 6.00
N THR A 320 -19.91 -1.75 5.78
CA THR A 320 -20.42 -1.44 4.45
C THR A 320 -20.08 -0.01 4.10
N GLY A 321 -19.43 0.22 2.96
CA GLY A 321 -18.97 1.53 2.54
C GLY A 321 -19.29 1.87 1.09
N GLY A 322 -19.39 3.17 0.78
CA GLY A 322 -19.42 3.64 -0.61
C GLY A 322 -18.03 3.49 -1.26
N ARG A 323 -17.04 4.21 -0.71
CA ARG A 323 -15.62 4.19 -1.10
C ARG A 323 -14.77 3.75 0.10
N GLY A 324 -14.03 2.65 -0.02
CA GLY A 324 -13.44 1.96 1.12
C GLY A 324 -14.50 1.15 1.86
N GLY A 325 -14.24 -0.11 2.21
CA GLY A 325 -15.09 -0.85 3.15
C GLY A 325 -14.64 -0.64 4.58
N ALA A 326 -13.33 -0.71 4.84
CA ALA A 326 -12.76 -0.56 6.18
C ALA A 326 -12.12 0.81 6.41
N VAL A 327 -11.15 1.20 5.59
CA VAL A 327 -10.35 2.42 5.79
C VAL A 327 -10.27 3.24 4.51
N THR A 328 -10.48 4.54 4.63
CA THR A 328 -10.43 5.50 3.51
C THR A 328 -9.45 6.60 3.83
N CYS A 329 -8.49 6.82 2.93
CA CYS A 329 -7.45 7.84 3.05
C CYS A 329 -7.58 8.83 1.89
N ILE A 330 -8.04 10.04 2.17
CA ILE A 330 -8.30 11.08 1.17
C ILE A 330 -7.55 12.38 1.45
N GLU A 331 -7.30 13.14 0.37
CA GLU A 331 -6.77 14.52 0.36
C GLU A 331 -5.55 14.72 1.28
N LYS A 332 -4.35 14.41 0.78
CA LYS A 332 -3.07 14.61 1.48
C LYS A 332 -2.98 13.91 2.84
N SER A 333 -3.86 12.95 3.12
CA SER A 333 -3.75 12.10 4.30
C SER A 333 -2.54 11.17 4.16
N CYS A 334 -1.87 10.95 5.29
CA CYS A 334 -0.68 10.11 5.38
C CYS A 334 -0.72 9.21 6.63
N PRO A 335 -1.80 8.42 6.84
CA PRO A 335 -1.88 7.55 8.01
C PRO A 335 -0.86 6.41 7.95
N THR A 336 -0.54 5.88 9.12
CA THR A 336 0.15 4.59 9.26
C THR A 336 -0.89 3.54 9.60
N ILE A 337 -1.02 2.52 8.75
CA ILE A 337 -1.99 1.43 8.88
C ILE A 337 -1.17 0.14 9.02
N THR A 338 -1.06 -0.37 10.24
CA THR A 338 -0.19 -1.53 10.53
C THR A 338 -0.83 -2.58 11.41
N ASP A 339 -0.53 -3.86 11.16
CA ASP A 339 -0.92 -4.95 12.08
C ASP A 339 -2.44 -5.07 12.30
N ASN A 340 -3.26 -4.62 11.33
CA ASN A 340 -4.71 -4.75 11.40
C ASN A 340 -5.20 -6.02 10.70
N THR A 341 -6.32 -6.57 11.18
CA THR A 341 -7.11 -7.55 10.45
C THR A 341 -8.30 -6.84 9.81
N ILE A 342 -8.31 -6.78 8.47
CA ILE A 342 -9.33 -6.10 7.66
C ILE A 342 -10.03 -7.15 6.81
N SER A 343 -11.23 -7.57 7.21
CA SER A 343 -11.90 -8.68 6.54
C SER A 343 -13.39 -8.51 6.32
N GLU A 344 -13.93 -9.12 5.26
CA GLU A 344 -15.38 -9.21 5.05
C GLU A 344 -16.09 -7.84 4.99
N ASN A 345 -15.36 -6.80 4.57
CA ASN A 345 -15.94 -5.48 4.35
C ASN A 345 -16.49 -5.40 2.92
N THR A 346 -17.61 -4.69 2.81
CA THR A 346 -18.35 -4.53 1.56
C THR A 346 -18.22 -3.09 1.08
N ALA A 347 -17.80 -2.88 -0.17
CA ALA A 347 -17.77 -1.53 -0.75
C ALA A 347 -18.08 -1.52 -2.24
N SER A 348 -18.51 -0.35 -2.76
CA SER A 348 -18.65 -0.15 -4.21
C SER A 348 -17.31 0.14 -4.91
N LYS A 349 -16.29 0.57 -4.16
CA LYS A 349 -14.90 0.78 -4.57
C LYS A 349 -13.96 0.52 -3.37
N GLY A 350 -12.91 -0.28 -3.54
CA GLY A 350 -11.90 -0.60 -2.52
C GLY A 350 -12.47 -1.28 -1.27
N GLY A 351 -12.49 -2.61 -1.23
CA GLY A 351 -13.15 -3.39 -0.18
C GLY A 351 -12.45 -3.25 1.17
N GLY A 352 -11.12 -3.30 1.20
CA GLY A 352 -10.34 -3.07 2.43
C GLY A 352 -9.99 -1.60 2.62
N ILE A 353 -8.92 -1.18 1.96
CA ILE A 353 -8.33 0.15 2.09
C ILE A 353 -8.45 0.92 0.78
N TYR A 354 -8.97 2.14 0.82
CA TYR A 354 -9.06 3.02 -0.34
C TYR A 354 -8.18 4.27 -0.15
N CYS A 355 -7.34 4.58 -1.13
CA CYS A 355 -6.40 5.70 -1.14
C CYS A 355 -6.69 6.62 -2.32
N TRP A 356 -6.95 7.90 -2.05
CA TRP A 356 -7.19 8.92 -3.06
C TRP A 356 -6.45 10.20 -2.75
N ARG A 357 -5.52 10.61 -3.64
CA ARG A 357 -4.61 11.74 -3.42
C ARG A 357 -3.91 11.68 -2.05
N SER A 358 -3.57 10.48 -1.61
CA SER A 358 -3.00 10.21 -0.28
C SER A 358 -1.74 9.37 -0.36
N SER A 359 -0.96 9.34 0.71
CA SER A 359 0.31 8.60 0.77
C SER A 359 0.46 7.80 2.08
N PRO A 360 -0.48 6.90 2.39
CA PRO A 360 -0.38 6.09 3.60
C PRO A 360 0.78 5.09 3.56
N ARG A 361 1.23 4.69 4.75
CA ARG A 361 2.08 3.51 4.95
C ARG A 361 1.19 2.36 5.36
N ILE A 362 1.13 1.32 4.55
CA ILE A 362 0.28 0.14 4.75
C ILE A 362 1.19 -1.07 4.92
N SER A 363 1.33 -1.56 6.16
CA SER A 363 2.26 -2.65 6.44
C SER A 363 1.75 -3.71 7.40
N SER A 364 2.19 -4.96 7.25
CA SER A 364 1.89 -6.04 8.21
C SER A 364 0.40 -6.30 8.46
N ASN A 365 -0.48 -5.86 7.56
CA ASN A 365 -1.92 -6.09 7.71
C ASN A 365 -2.31 -7.43 7.09
N THR A 366 -3.38 -8.03 7.62
CA THR A 366 -4.11 -9.12 6.98
C THR A 366 -5.38 -8.55 6.37
N ILE A 367 -5.48 -8.54 5.03
CA ILE A 367 -6.60 -7.95 4.28
C ILE A 367 -7.28 -9.06 3.48
N SER A 368 -8.46 -9.50 3.90
CA SER A 368 -9.06 -10.71 3.33
C SER A 368 -10.57 -10.69 3.11
N ASN A 369 -11.03 -11.44 2.10
CA ASN A 369 -12.46 -11.69 1.87
C ASN A 369 -13.32 -10.41 1.74
N ASN A 370 -12.76 -9.30 1.27
CA ASN A 370 -13.54 -8.10 1.02
C ASN A 370 -14.22 -8.19 -0.36
N THR A 371 -15.43 -7.64 -0.50
CA THR A 371 -16.26 -7.77 -1.72
C THR A 371 -15.83 -6.83 -2.86
N HIS A 372 -14.66 -6.21 -2.72
CA HIS A 372 -14.00 -5.39 -3.72
C HIS A 372 -12.49 -5.44 -3.46
N THR A 373 -11.68 -4.78 -4.30
CA THR A 373 -10.21 -4.74 -4.20
C THR A 373 -9.71 -4.57 -2.76
N GLY A 374 -8.77 -5.41 -2.32
CA GLY A 374 -8.17 -5.32 -0.98
C GLY A 374 -7.58 -3.93 -0.69
N ILE A 375 -6.71 -3.42 -1.55
CA ILE A 375 -6.11 -2.07 -1.48
C ILE A 375 -6.28 -1.35 -2.82
N TYR A 376 -7.05 -0.27 -2.85
CA TYR A 376 -7.29 0.51 -4.06
C TYR A 376 -6.60 1.88 -3.95
N CYS A 377 -5.68 2.17 -4.86
CA CYS A 377 -4.98 3.45 -5.01
C CYS A 377 -5.41 4.20 -6.27
N GLU A 378 -5.88 5.44 -6.12
CA GLU A 378 -6.41 6.26 -7.21
C GLU A 378 -5.84 7.70 -7.18
N LEU A 379 -5.66 8.30 -8.37
CA LEU A 379 -5.45 9.74 -8.60
C LEU A 379 -4.28 10.34 -7.79
N HIS A 380 -3.05 10.09 -8.25
CA HIS A 380 -1.81 10.60 -7.66
C HIS A 380 -1.58 10.18 -6.20
N SER A 381 -2.07 8.99 -5.83
CA SER A 381 -1.70 8.36 -4.56
C SER A 381 -0.31 7.74 -4.67
N TRP A 382 0.48 7.79 -3.60
CA TRP A 382 1.81 7.17 -3.53
C TRP A 382 2.01 6.38 -2.23
N PRO A 383 1.13 5.41 -1.91
CA PRO A 383 1.32 4.60 -0.72
C PRO A 383 2.54 3.69 -0.82
N THR A 384 3.10 3.37 0.34
CA THR A 384 4.00 2.22 0.49
C THR A 384 3.19 1.06 1.03
N ILE A 385 3.12 -0.03 0.27
CA ILE A 385 2.38 -1.24 0.59
C ILE A 385 3.42 -2.35 0.80
N SER A 386 3.63 -2.75 2.04
CA SER A 386 4.69 -3.72 2.35
C SER A 386 4.39 -4.74 3.43
N SER A 387 4.84 -5.98 3.26
CA SER A 387 4.70 -7.02 4.29
C SER A 387 3.24 -7.35 4.66
N ASN A 388 2.28 -7.08 3.77
CA ASN A 388 0.89 -7.43 4.01
C ASN A 388 0.58 -8.84 3.48
N THR A 389 -0.43 -9.46 4.07
CA THR A 389 -1.08 -10.66 3.53
C THR A 389 -2.44 -10.24 2.97
N ILE A 390 -2.64 -10.35 1.65
CA ILE A 390 -3.84 -9.88 0.95
C ILE A 390 -4.46 -11.05 0.20
N THR A 391 -5.59 -11.57 0.68
CA THR A 391 -6.13 -12.86 0.20
C THR A 391 -7.64 -12.95 0.07
N GLY A 392 -8.15 -13.70 -0.91
CA GLY A 392 -9.59 -13.97 -1.03
C GLY A 392 -10.45 -12.75 -1.36
N ASN A 393 -9.85 -11.64 -1.78
CA ASN A 393 -10.59 -10.44 -2.16
C ASN A 393 -11.11 -10.57 -3.60
N THR A 394 -12.33 -10.08 -3.84
CA THR A 394 -13.03 -10.22 -5.14
C THR A 394 -13.32 -8.83 -5.71
N ALA A 395 -12.89 -8.52 -6.94
CA ALA A 395 -13.09 -7.21 -7.57
C ALA A 395 -13.36 -7.31 -9.08
N SER A 396 -13.52 -6.17 -9.76
CA SER A 396 -13.46 -6.14 -11.24
C SER A 396 -12.03 -6.00 -11.76
N TYR A 397 -11.19 -5.22 -11.06
CA TYR A 397 -9.76 -5.07 -11.35
C TYR A 397 -8.96 -5.16 -10.06
N GLY A 398 -7.77 -5.77 -10.11
CA GLY A 398 -6.88 -5.80 -8.96
C GLY A 398 -7.55 -6.44 -7.76
N GLY A 399 -7.79 -7.76 -7.78
CA GLY A 399 -8.48 -8.44 -6.69
C GLY A 399 -7.84 -8.11 -5.34
N ALA A 400 -6.51 -8.17 -5.28
CA ALA A 400 -5.74 -7.74 -4.12
C ALA A 400 -5.44 -6.24 -4.12
N ILE A 401 -4.80 -5.74 -5.18
CA ILE A 401 -4.32 -4.36 -5.27
C ILE A 401 -4.68 -3.78 -6.64
N TYR A 402 -5.33 -2.62 -6.65
CA TYR A 402 -5.59 -1.87 -7.88
C TYR A 402 -4.96 -0.48 -7.80
N CYS A 403 -4.15 -0.14 -8.80
CA CYS A 403 -3.51 1.16 -8.97
C CYS A 403 -4.00 1.82 -10.25
N THR A 404 -4.65 2.98 -10.14
CA THR A 404 -5.05 3.79 -11.30
C THR A 404 -4.55 5.21 -11.16
N GLN A 405 -3.79 5.70 -12.14
CA GLN A 405 -3.15 7.03 -12.10
C GLN A 405 -2.33 7.26 -10.82
N SER A 406 -1.72 6.19 -10.29
CA SER A 406 -1.10 6.15 -8.97
C SER A 406 0.07 5.17 -9.02
N SER A 407 1.26 5.59 -8.58
CA SER A 407 2.48 4.78 -8.67
C SER A 407 2.98 4.37 -7.26
N PRO A 408 2.30 3.44 -6.56
CA PRO A 408 2.76 2.96 -5.27
C PRO A 408 4.04 2.12 -5.35
N THR A 409 4.65 1.91 -4.20
CA THR A 409 5.70 0.91 -3.99
C THR A 409 5.08 -0.30 -3.28
N ILE A 410 5.15 -1.48 -3.92
CA ILE A 410 4.53 -2.74 -3.49
C ILE A 410 5.64 -3.77 -3.24
N LEU A 411 5.98 -4.01 -1.97
CA LEU A 411 7.15 -4.83 -1.60
C LEU A 411 6.86 -5.90 -0.54
N ASN A 412 7.42 -7.10 -0.69
CA ASN A 412 7.39 -8.14 0.35
C ASN A 412 5.98 -8.54 0.80
N ASN A 413 4.97 -8.43 -0.07
CA ASN A 413 3.61 -8.85 0.26
C ASN A 413 3.37 -10.31 -0.16
N VAL A 414 2.45 -10.96 0.53
CA VAL A 414 1.81 -12.21 0.10
C VAL A 414 0.46 -11.87 -0.49
N ILE A 415 0.29 -12.12 -1.78
CA ILE A 415 -0.91 -11.81 -2.56
C ILE A 415 -1.45 -13.12 -3.10
N ALA A 416 -2.46 -13.68 -2.44
CA ALA A 416 -2.90 -15.03 -2.75
C ALA A 416 -4.41 -15.22 -2.87
N ASP A 417 -4.85 -16.08 -3.79
CA ASP A 417 -6.25 -16.49 -3.93
C ASP A 417 -7.22 -15.30 -4.11
N ASN A 418 -6.78 -14.21 -4.75
CA ASN A 418 -7.65 -13.09 -5.07
C ASN A 418 -8.23 -13.26 -6.49
N TYR A 419 -9.42 -12.70 -6.69
CA TYR A 419 -10.16 -12.85 -7.93
C TYR A 419 -10.55 -11.48 -8.51
N ALA A 420 -10.35 -11.30 -9.81
CA ALA A 420 -10.81 -10.13 -10.55
C ALA A 420 -11.62 -10.56 -11.78
N ASP A 421 -12.83 -10.04 -11.98
CA ASP A 421 -13.63 -10.39 -13.18
C ASP A 421 -12.93 -10.01 -14.50
N ASP A 422 -12.25 -8.86 -14.55
CA ASP A 422 -11.59 -8.38 -15.77
C ASP A 422 -10.08 -8.62 -15.72
N GLY A 423 -9.31 -7.91 -14.88
CA GLY A 423 -7.87 -8.17 -14.88
C GLY A 423 -7.07 -7.79 -13.64
N GLY A 424 -5.91 -8.41 -13.54
CA GLY A 424 -5.03 -8.35 -12.38
C GLY A 424 -5.66 -9.06 -11.19
N GLY A 425 -5.75 -10.39 -11.24
CA GLY A 425 -6.32 -11.17 -10.12
C GLY A 425 -5.64 -10.79 -8.80
N GLY A 426 -4.31 -10.69 -8.83
CA GLY A 426 -3.53 -10.08 -7.76
C GLY A 426 -3.46 -8.56 -7.88
N ILE A 427 -2.65 -8.05 -8.82
CA ILE A 427 -2.31 -6.63 -8.95
C ILE A 427 -2.74 -6.11 -10.33
N CYS A 428 -3.45 -4.98 -10.37
CA CYS A 428 -3.72 -4.25 -11.61
C CYS A 428 -3.06 -2.86 -11.59
N CYS A 429 -2.30 -2.53 -12.63
CA CYS A 429 -1.66 -1.23 -12.84
C CYS A 429 -2.19 -0.56 -14.12
N TYR A 430 -3.03 0.47 -13.95
CA TYR A 430 -3.60 1.26 -15.02
C TYR A 430 -3.07 2.69 -15.00
N ASP A 431 -2.40 3.13 -16.07
CA ASP A 431 -1.77 4.47 -16.14
C ASP A 431 -0.88 4.75 -14.92
N SER A 432 -0.14 3.72 -14.49
CA SER A 432 0.53 3.64 -13.18
C SER A 432 1.89 2.96 -13.28
N SER A 433 2.96 3.66 -12.92
CA SER A 433 4.34 3.14 -13.02
C SER A 433 4.86 2.68 -11.66
N SER A 434 4.20 1.68 -11.09
CA SER A 434 4.47 1.14 -9.75
C SER A 434 5.79 0.38 -9.70
N ARG A 435 6.40 0.30 -8.51
CA ARG A 435 7.51 -0.62 -8.22
C ARG A 435 6.96 -1.84 -7.50
N ILE A 436 7.01 -3.00 -8.15
CA ILE A 436 6.49 -4.28 -7.66
C ILE A 436 7.67 -5.22 -7.42
N GLY A 437 8.08 -5.38 -6.16
CA GLY A 437 9.33 -6.06 -5.83
C GLY A 437 9.22 -7.09 -4.71
N SER A 438 9.86 -8.25 -4.84
CA SER A 438 9.99 -9.21 -3.73
C SER A 438 8.66 -9.70 -3.14
N ASN A 439 7.60 -9.77 -3.95
CA ASN A 439 6.30 -10.29 -3.51
C ASN A 439 6.16 -11.78 -3.86
N THR A 440 5.32 -12.47 -3.10
CA THR A 440 4.76 -13.77 -3.47
C THR A 440 3.34 -13.54 -4.00
N VAL A 441 3.10 -13.85 -5.27
CA VAL A 441 1.81 -13.67 -5.95
C VAL A 441 1.33 -15.03 -6.44
N GLU A 442 0.38 -15.62 -5.73
CA GLU A 442 0.03 -17.04 -5.89
C GLU A 442 -1.48 -17.30 -6.03
N GLY A 443 -1.90 -18.21 -6.90
CA GLY A 443 -3.29 -18.69 -6.91
C GLY A 443 -4.35 -17.65 -7.28
N ASN A 444 -3.94 -16.50 -7.83
CA ASN A 444 -4.88 -15.43 -8.19
C ASN A 444 -5.49 -15.71 -9.57
N THR A 445 -6.74 -15.28 -9.76
CA THR A 445 -7.52 -15.56 -10.98
C THR A 445 -8.13 -14.30 -11.60
N ALA A 446 -8.07 -14.16 -12.92
CA ALA A 446 -8.78 -13.10 -13.66
C ALA A 446 -9.09 -13.44 -15.13
N SER A 447 -9.69 -12.53 -15.91
CA SER A 447 -9.75 -12.71 -17.37
C SER A 447 -8.42 -12.37 -18.06
N TYR A 448 -7.73 -11.33 -17.57
CA TYR A 448 -6.44 -10.85 -18.07
C TYR A 448 -5.44 -10.67 -16.91
N GLY A 449 -4.24 -11.21 -17.02
CA GLY A 449 -3.22 -11.04 -15.97
C GLY A 449 -3.65 -11.71 -14.67
N GLY A 450 -3.58 -13.05 -14.61
CA GLY A 450 -4.01 -13.81 -13.43
C GLY A 450 -3.33 -13.31 -12.15
N ALA A 451 -2.03 -13.04 -12.22
CA ALA A 451 -1.30 -12.33 -11.17
C ALA A 451 -1.26 -10.82 -11.36
N ILE A 452 -0.65 -10.34 -12.45
CA ILE A 452 -0.36 -8.91 -12.66
C ILE A 452 -0.88 -8.46 -14.03
N TYR A 453 -1.64 -7.37 -14.06
CA TYR A 453 -2.09 -6.75 -15.30
C TYR A 453 -1.54 -5.33 -15.45
N CYS A 454 -0.78 -5.09 -16.51
CA CYS A 454 -0.21 -3.80 -16.88
C CYS A 454 -0.97 -3.21 -18.07
N ILE A 455 -1.73 -2.14 -17.81
CA ILE A 455 -2.54 -1.42 -18.81
C ILE A 455 -2.03 0.00 -18.96
N GLN A 456 -1.57 0.38 -20.16
CA GLN A 456 -1.02 1.71 -20.45
C GLN A 456 0.00 2.15 -19.38
N SER A 457 0.85 1.22 -18.96
CA SER A 457 1.69 1.38 -17.78
C SER A 457 3.09 0.79 -18.00
N SER A 458 4.06 1.30 -17.24
CA SER A 458 5.45 0.83 -17.31
C SER A 458 6.02 0.56 -15.91
N PRO A 459 5.41 -0.35 -15.12
CA PRO A 459 5.94 -0.72 -13.81
C PRO A 459 7.28 -1.47 -13.93
N THR A 460 8.04 -1.43 -12.84
CA THR A 460 9.17 -2.36 -12.63
C THR A 460 8.69 -3.52 -11.78
N ILE A 461 8.71 -4.73 -12.36
CA ILE A 461 8.30 -5.99 -11.73
C ILE A 461 9.58 -6.80 -11.51
N SER A 462 10.06 -6.88 -10.28
CA SER A 462 11.36 -7.50 -9.99
C SER A 462 11.40 -8.42 -8.78
N ASN A 463 12.19 -9.49 -8.85
CA ASN A 463 12.44 -10.37 -7.70
C ASN A 463 11.17 -11.00 -7.09
N ASN A 464 10.08 -11.14 -7.86
CA ASN A 464 8.84 -11.73 -7.37
C ASN A 464 8.81 -13.24 -7.62
N GLN A 465 8.06 -13.95 -6.78
CA GLN A 465 7.60 -15.31 -7.04
C GLN A 465 6.15 -15.23 -7.50
N ILE A 466 5.88 -15.60 -8.75
CA ILE A 466 4.56 -15.50 -9.38
C ILE A 466 4.14 -16.90 -9.81
N THR A 467 3.33 -17.56 -8.96
CA THR A 467 3.10 -18.99 -9.05
C THR A 467 1.63 -19.38 -9.11
N CYS A 468 1.27 -20.40 -9.88
CA CYS A 468 -0.08 -20.99 -9.85
C CYS A 468 -1.24 -20.01 -10.12
N ASN A 469 -1.01 -18.90 -10.84
CA ASN A 469 -2.06 -17.94 -11.19
C ASN A 469 -2.72 -18.33 -12.52
N SER A 470 -3.99 -17.96 -12.69
CA SER A 470 -4.75 -18.31 -13.88
C SER A 470 -5.43 -17.08 -14.48
N ALA A 471 -5.30 -16.91 -15.80
CA ALA A 471 -6.15 -16.01 -16.57
C ALA A 471 -7.08 -16.82 -17.46
N GLU A 472 -8.32 -16.37 -17.69
CA GLU A 472 -9.20 -17.04 -18.66
C GLU A 472 -8.74 -16.78 -20.09
N THR A 473 -8.28 -15.56 -20.41
CA THR A 473 -7.92 -15.16 -21.78
C THR A 473 -6.41 -15.06 -21.95
N SER A 474 -5.73 -14.19 -21.22
CA SER A 474 -4.30 -13.99 -21.48
C SER A 474 -3.49 -13.53 -20.28
N GLY A 475 -2.19 -13.85 -20.31
CA GLY A 475 -1.24 -13.51 -19.27
C GLY A 475 -1.54 -14.25 -17.98
N GLY A 476 -1.34 -15.56 -17.94
CA GLY A 476 -1.66 -16.38 -16.75
C GLY A 476 -0.96 -15.84 -15.50
N ALA A 477 0.29 -15.42 -15.66
CA ALA A 477 1.01 -14.63 -14.67
C ALA A 477 0.90 -13.12 -14.98
N ILE A 478 1.52 -12.64 -16.07
CA ILE A 478 1.64 -11.20 -16.37
C ILE A 478 1.03 -10.89 -17.74
N GLU A 479 0.12 -9.94 -17.77
CA GLU A 479 -0.42 -9.35 -19.01
C GLU A 479 0.15 -7.94 -19.23
N CYS A 480 0.66 -7.67 -20.43
CA CYS A 480 1.15 -6.36 -20.87
C CYS A 480 0.31 -5.86 -22.05
N TRP A 481 -0.60 -4.91 -21.78
CA TRP A 481 -1.56 -4.43 -22.76
C TRP A 481 -1.55 -2.91 -22.92
N GLY A 482 -1.66 -2.43 -24.15
CA GLY A 482 -1.86 -1.02 -24.47
C GLY A 482 -0.67 -0.37 -25.19
N GLU A 483 -0.97 0.72 -25.90
CA GLU A 483 0.07 1.51 -26.57
C GLU A 483 1.03 2.09 -25.53
N ASP A 484 2.34 1.99 -25.80
CA ASP A 484 3.43 2.45 -24.93
C ASP A 484 3.55 1.73 -23.56
N THR A 485 2.82 0.62 -23.34
CA THR A 485 3.03 -0.26 -22.18
C THR A 485 4.40 -0.93 -22.29
N SER A 486 5.34 -0.53 -21.44
CA SER A 486 6.75 -0.97 -21.50
C SER A 486 7.29 -1.35 -20.12
N PRO A 487 6.68 -2.32 -19.40
CA PRO A 487 7.18 -2.74 -18.10
C PRO A 487 8.56 -3.37 -18.21
N THR A 488 9.34 -3.22 -17.14
CA THR A 488 10.59 -4.00 -16.94
C THR A 488 10.25 -5.17 -16.04
N ILE A 489 10.42 -6.40 -16.56
CA ILE A 489 10.15 -7.65 -15.86
C ILE A 489 11.48 -8.35 -15.66
N GLU A 490 12.03 -8.29 -14.45
CA GLU A 490 13.39 -8.78 -14.19
C GLU A 490 13.56 -9.64 -12.94
N ASN A 491 14.43 -10.67 -13.00
CA ASN A 491 14.77 -11.49 -11.83
C ASN A 491 13.56 -12.15 -11.15
N ASN A 492 12.47 -12.42 -11.87
CA ASN A 492 11.29 -13.08 -11.32
C ASN A 492 11.35 -14.59 -11.53
N THR A 493 10.68 -15.32 -10.65
CA THR A 493 10.29 -16.72 -10.88
C THR A 493 8.82 -16.75 -11.26
N ILE A 494 8.51 -17.16 -12.49
CA ILE A 494 7.16 -17.23 -13.05
C ILE A 494 6.85 -18.68 -13.33
N GLU A 495 6.10 -19.32 -12.43
CA GLU A 495 5.96 -20.78 -12.42
C GLU A 495 4.51 -21.27 -12.38
N ALA A 496 4.20 -22.31 -13.15
CA ALA A 496 2.93 -23.02 -13.08
C ALA A 496 1.67 -22.14 -13.29
N ASN A 497 1.78 -21.06 -14.07
CA ASN A 497 0.65 -20.19 -14.39
C ASN A 497 -0.05 -20.65 -15.70
N SER A 498 -1.32 -20.32 -15.86
CA SER A 498 -2.13 -20.76 -17.01
C SER A 498 -3.02 -19.68 -17.63
N ALA A 499 -3.15 -19.68 -18.96
CA ALA A 499 -4.10 -18.84 -19.73
C ALA A 499 -4.36 -19.42 -21.12
N ASP A 500 -5.28 -18.86 -21.92
CA ASP A 500 -5.36 -19.22 -23.34
C ASP A 500 -4.14 -18.68 -24.12
N ASP A 501 -3.72 -17.44 -23.86
CA ASP A 501 -2.55 -16.81 -24.48
C ASP A 501 -1.51 -16.37 -23.42
N GLY A 502 -0.27 -16.85 -23.50
CA GLY A 502 0.81 -16.45 -22.62
C GLY A 502 0.63 -16.97 -21.20
N GLY A 503 0.89 -18.26 -20.99
CA GLY A 503 0.72 -18.91 -19.68
C GLY A 503 1.54 -18.21 -18.59
N GLY A 504 2.80 -17.89 -18.89
CA GLY A 504 3.63 -17.01 -18.06
C GLY A 504 3.37 -15.53 -18.34
N ILE A 505 3.81 -15.04 -19.50
CA ILE A 505 3.75 -13.62 -19.87
C ILE A 505 3.05 -13.47 -21.23
N HIS A 506 2.12 -12.52 -21.34
CA HIS A 506 1.52 -12.11 -22.60
C HIS A 506 1.78 -10.63 -22.91
N CYS A 507 2.05 -10.33 -24.18
CA CYS A 507 2.35 -8.99 -24.68
C CYS A 507 1.46 -8.64 -25.88
N ASP A 508 0.57 -7.67 -25.72
CA ASP A 508 -0.41 -7.26 -26.75
C ASP A 508 -0.43 -5.74 -27.00
N TYR A 509 -1.02 -5.36 -28.13
CA TYR A 509 -1.45 -4.04 -28.51
C TYR A 509 -0.35 -2.98 -28.50
N ARG A 510 0.78 -3.31 -29.14
CA ARG A 510 1.97 -2.45 -29.26
C ARG A 510 2.68 -2.22 -27.92
N SER A 511 2.66 -3.22 -27.04
CA SER A 511 3.47 -3.25 -25.83
C SER A 511 4.92 -3.66 -26.13
N TRP A 512 5.87 -3.04 -25.43
CA TRP A 512 7.32 -3.23 -25.59
C TRP A 512 8.00 -3.53 -24.24
N PRO A 513 7.64 -4.64 -23.56
CA PRO A 513 8.27 -4.97 -22.29
C PRO A 513 9.71 -5.44 -22.47
N THR A 514 10.53 -5.18 -21.45
CA THR A 514 11.87 -5.74 -21.31
C THR A 514 11.78 -6.88 -20.31
N ILE A 515 12.05 -8.11 -20.76
CA ILE A 515 11.93 -9.34 -19.99
C ILE A 515 13.33 -9.91 -19.81
N THR A 516 13.91 -9.78 -18.61
CA THR A 516 15.32 -10.10 -18.37
C THR A 516 15.59 -10.92 -17.13
N ASN A 517 16.55 -11.85 -17.19
CA ASN A 517 17.01 -12.61 -16.01
C ASN A 517 15.87 -13.36 -15.27
N ASN A 518 14.77 -13.72 -15.94
CA ASN A 518 13.67 -14.42 -15.31
C ASN A 518 13.82 -15.94 -15.47
N THR A 519 13.28 -16.68 -14.51
CA THR A 519 12.99 -18.10 -14.65
C THR A 519 11.50 -18.26 -14.94
N ILE A 520 11.15 -18.70 -16.14
CA ILE A 520 9.77 -18.84 -16.62
C ILE A 520 9.54 -20.33 -16.88
N THR A 521 8.87 -21.02 -15.96
CA THR A 521 8.82 -22.48 -15.99
C THR A 521 7.48 -23.13 -15.66
N GLY A 522 7.18 -24.27 -16.28
CA GLY A 522 5.98 -25.03 -15.94
C GLY A 522 4.66 -24.34 -16.30
N ASN A 523 4.68 -23.24 -17.06
CA ASN A 523 3.48 -22.49 -17.42
C ASN A 523 2.77 -23.14 -18.62
N SER A 524 1.46 -23.00 -18.70
CA SER A 524 0.64 -23.64 -19.74
C SER A 524 -0.29 -22.67 -20.46
N ALA A 525 -0.41 -22.78 -21.78
CA ALA A 525 -1.39 -22.03 -22.55
C ALA A 525 -1.85 -22.70 -23.84
N ASP A 526 -2.79 -22.13 -24.59
CA ASP A 526 -3.01 -22.53 -25.98
C ASP A 526 -1.92 -21.92 -26.88
N ASN A 527 -1.53 -20.66 -26.67
CA ASN A 527 -0.41 -20.04 -27.38
C ASN A 527 0.62 -19.46 -26.42
N GLY A 528 1.89 -19.86 -26.55
CA GLY A 528 2.99 -19.30 -25.76
C GLY A 528 2.93 -19.74 -24.30
N GLY A 529 3.30 -21.00 -24.03
CA GLY A 529 3.24 -21.54 -22.66
C GLY A 529 4.03 -20.67 -21.69
N GLY A 530 5.28 -20.35 -22.04
CA GLY A 530 6.11 -19.40 -21.30
C GLY A 530 5.76 -17.95 -21.61
N ILE A 531 6.02 -17.52 -22.85
CA ILE A 531 5.80 -16.14 -23.30
C ILE A 531 5.02 -16.13 -24.61
N CYS A 532 3.98 -15.31 -24.70
CA CYS A 532 3.28 -15.04 -25.95
C CYS A 532 3.35 -13.55 -26.31
N SER A 533 3.70 -13.26 -27.55
CA SER A 533 3.64 -11.93 -28.15
C SER A 533 2.60 -11.97 -29.26
N GLY A 534 1.35 -11.71 -28.88
CA GLY A 534 0.20 -11.75 -29.76
C GLY A 534 -0.45 -10.38 -29.84
N GLY A 535 -0.28 -9.68 -30.97
CA GLY A 535 -1.16 -8.57 -31.34
C GLY A 535 -0.49 -7.29 -31.86
N TYR A 536 -1.15 -6.71 -32.86
CA TYR A 536 -0.91 -5.47 -33.63
C TYR A 536 0.43 -4.70 -33.49
N GLY A 537 1.57 -5.39 -33.44
CA GLY A 537 2.91 -4.79 -33.45
C GLY A 537 3.64 -4.72 -32.10
N SER A 538 3.33 -5.60 -31.14
CA SER A 538 4.12 -5.76 -29.91
C SER A 538 5.56 -6.22 -30.24
N CYS A 539 6.52 -5.84 -29.39
CA CYS A 539 7.94 -6.12 -29.63
C CYS A 539 8.69 -6.26 -28.29
N PRO A 540 8.49 -7.36 -27.55
CA PRO A 540 9.25 -7.63 -26.34
C PRO A 540 10.75 -7.81 -26.64
N ILE A 541 11.59 -7.37 -25.70
CA ILE A 541 13.01 -7.73 -25.63
C ILE A 541 13.14 -8.82 -24.58
N ILE A 542 13.62 -10.00 -24.98
CA ILE A 542 13.74 -11.18 -24.13
C ILE A 542 15.23 -11.50 -24.00
N GLU A 543 15.82 -11.25 -22.84
CA GLU A 543 17.27 -11.39 -22.64
C GLU A 543 17.64 -12.14 -21.36
N ASN A 544 18.60 -13.06 -21.41
CA ASN A 544 19.15 -13.72 -20.21
C ASN A 544 18.12 -14.52 -19.40
N ASN A 545 17.03 -15.00 -20.02
CA ASN A 545 16.00 -15.76 -19.32
C ASN A 545 16.25 -17.28 -19.42
N ILE A 546 15.73 -18.01 -18.44
CA ILE A 546 15.55 -19.46 -18.48
C ILE A 546 14.07 -19.72 -18.71
N ILE A 547 13.70 -20.18 -19.90
CA ILE A 547 12.33 -20.49 -20.31
C ILE A 547 12.22 -21.99 -20.48
N SER A 548 11.65 -22.68 -19.49
CA SER A 548 11.70 -24.14 -19.49
C SER A 548 10.46 -24.87 -19.02
N ARG A 549 10.22 -26.09 -19.51
CA ARG A 549 9.09 -26.93 -19.06
C ARG A 549 7.71 -26.30 -19.26
N ASN A 550 7.60 -25.32 -20.15
CA ASN A 550 6.31 -24.72 -20.48
C ASN A 550 5.61 -25.52 -21.58
N SER A 551 4.29 -25.54 -21.57
CA SER A 551 3.47 -26.30 -22.53
C SER A 551 2.47 -25.42 -23.26
N ALA A 552 2.32 -25.59 -24.57
CA ALA A 552 1.22 -24.96 -25.29
C ALA A 552 0.72 -25.73 -26.51
N TYR A 553 -0.35 -25.28 -27.16
CA TYR A 553 -0.69 -25.77 -28.49
C TYR A 553 0.29 -25.20 -29.54
N LEU A 554 0.57 -23.89 -29.51
CA LEU A 554 1.62 -23.23 -30.32
C LEU A 554 2.66 -22.56 -29.44
N GLY A 555 3.95 -22.80 -29.66
CA GLY A 555 5.02 -22.08 -28.96
C GLY A 555 5.12 -22.47 -27.49
N GLY A 556 5.69 -23.63 -27.17
CA GLY A 556 5.77 -24.09 -25.77
C GLY A 556 6.54 -23.09 -24.90
N GLY A 557 7.73 -22.70 -25.33
CA GLY A 557 8.53 -21.65 -24.70
C GLY A 557 8.06 -20.24 -25.07
N ILE A 558 8.21 -19.87 -26.34
CA ILE A 558 7.87 -18.54 -26.86
C ILE A 558 6.95 -18.67 -28.08
N CYS A 559 5.87 -17.88 -28.13
CA CYS A 559 4.99 -17.76 -29.29
C CYS A 559 4.94 -16.31 -29.79
N VAL A 560 5.01 -16.12 -31.12
CA VAL A 560 4.91 -14.81 -31.76
C VAL A 560 3.85 -14.85 -32.86
N GLN A 561 2.85 -13.98 -32.75
CA GLN A 561 1.67 -13.95 -33.62
C GLN A 561 1.29 -12.52 -34.06
N PHE A 562 0.30 -12.42 -34.95
CA PHE A 562 -0.44 -11.18 -35.28
C PHE A 562 0.39 -9.90 -35.45
N TYR A 563 1.39 -9.96 -36.34
CA TYR A 563 2.25 -8.82 -36.71
C TYR A 563 3.23 -8.36 -35.62
N SER A 564 3.36 -9.10 -34.51
CA SER A 564 4.35 -8.85 -33.49
C SER A 564 5.77 -9.23 -33.93
N TYR A 565 6.75 -8.72 -33.19
CA TYR A 565 8.17 -8.90 -33.41
C TYR A 565 8.80 -9.55 -32.18
N LEU A 566 9.95 -10.17 -32.39
CA LEU A 566 10.72 -10.79 -31.31
C LEU A 566 12.19 -10.38 -31.44
N SER A 567 12.73 -9.87 -30.33
CA SER A 567 14.15 -9.72 -30.09
C SER A 567 14.52 -10.63 -28.94
N SER A 568 15.23 -11.73 -29.21
CA SER A 568 15.58 -12.74 -28.22
C SER A 568 17.09 -12.96 -28.18
N TYR A 569 17.71 -12.61 -27.08
CA TYR A 569 19.16 -12.62 -26.93
C TYR A 569 19.57 -13.42 -25.71
N ASN A 570 20.53 -14.32 -25.86
CA ASN A 570 21.16 -14.97 -24.73
C ASN A 570 20.16 -15.63 -23.76
N ASN A 571 19.24 -16.47 -24.25
CA ASN A 571 18.28 -17.20 -23.42
C ASN A 571 18.53 -18.70 -23.47
N ILE A 572 18.16 -19.39 -22.39
CA ILE A 572 18.03 -20.85 -22.37
C ILE A 572 16.55 -21.17 -22.57
N VAL A 573 16.20 -21.80 -23.68
CA VAL A 573 14.84 -22.25 -23.99
C VAL A 573 14.84 -23.77 -24.02
N SER A 574 14.39 -24.41 -22.94
CA SER A 574 14.57 -25.86 -22.82
C SER A 574 13.40 -26.67 -22.27
N CYS A 575 13.29 -27.93 -22.67
CA CYS A 575 12.25 -28.84 -22.15
C CYS A 575 10.81 -28.33 -22.34
N ASN A 576 10.55 -27.42 -23.28
CA ASN A 576 9.21 -26.92 -23.56
C ASN A 576 8.51 -27.84 -24.58
N SER A 577 7.18 -27.91 -24.52
CA SER A 577 6.39 -28.81 -25.37
C SER A 577 5.28 -28.05 -26.09
N ALA A 578 5.08 -28.32 -27.38
CA ALA A 578 3.90 -27.85 -28.11
C ALA A 578 3.48 -28.78 -29.23
N HIS A 579 2.35 -28.52 -29.91
CA HIS A 579 2.06 -29.17 -31.19
C HIS A 579 2.94 -28.60 -32.31
N MET A 580 3.20 -27.29 -32.30
CA MET A 580 4.13 -26.63 -33.22
C MET A 580 5.02 -25.64 -32.48
N GLY A 581 6.33 -25.66 -32.76
CA GLY A 581 7.27 -24.72 -32.14
C GLY A 581 7.46 -25.01 -30.66
N GLY A 582 8.04 -26.16 -30.29
CA GLY A 582 8.20 -26.54 -28.88
C GLY A 582 8.97 -25.48 -28.09
N GLY A 583 10.13 -25.07 -28.59
CA GLY A 583 10.92 -23.96 -28.06
C GLY A 583 10.31 -22.61 -28.45
N ILE A 584 10.35 -22.29 -29.75
CA ILE A 584 9.87 -21.01 -30.28
C ILE A 584 8.98 -21.22 -31.51
N TYR A 585 7.80 -20.63 -31.48
CA TYR A 585 6.86 -20.55 -32.60
C TYR A 585 6.74 -19.13 -33.13
N HIS A 586 6.76 -18.97 -34.45
CA HIS A 586 6.46 -17.73 -35.14
C HIS A 586 5.50 -17.95 -36.30
N ALA A 587 4.34 -17.29 -36.25
CA ALA A 587 3.32 -17.43 -37.28
C ALA A 587 3.81 -16.94 -38.67
N PRO A 588 3.57 -17.69 -39.77
CA PRO A 588 3.97 -17.28 -41.12
C PRO A 588 3.22 -15.99 -41.56
N LYS A 589 3.96 -14.99 -42.07
CA LYS A 589 3.38 -13.68 -42.49
C LYS A 589 2.64 -13.77 -43.83
N ASN A 590 1.49 -13.11 -43.94
CA ASN A 590 0.86 -12.76 -45.22
C ASN A 590 1.58 -11.54 -45.83
N GLN A 591 1.84 -11.56 -47.15
CA GLN A 591 2.87 -10.76 -47.83
C GLN A 591 2.66 -9.22 -47.95
N ASN A 592 1.64 -8.60 -47.35
CA ASN A 592 1.17 -7.28 -47.83
C ASN A 592 1.33 -6.04 -46.92
N ASP A 593 1.89 -6.10 -45.71
CA ASP A 593 1.82 -4.93 -44.81
C ASP A 593 3.12 -4.16 -44.57
N THR A 594 3.01 -2.83 -44.69
CA THR A 594 4.07 -1.83 -44.53
C THR A 594 4.15 -1.36 -43.07
N ILE A 595 5.36 -1.39 -42.54
CA ILE A 595 5.68 -1.23 -41.12
C ILE A 595 5.65 0.26 -40.72
N ARG A 596 4.92 0.61 -39.65
CA ARG A 596 5.01 1.93 -39.00
C ARG A 596 5.61 1.78 -37.60
N HIS A 597 6.92 1.99 -37.49
CA HIS A 597 7.63 2.17 -36.22
C HIS A 597 7.52 3.64 -35.77
N ARG A 598 7.40 3.89 -34.46
CA ARG A 598 7.50 5.23 -33.85
C ARG A 598 8.77 5.46 -33.03
N SER A 599 9.81 4.64 -33.17
CA SER A 599 11.10 4.91 -32.53
C SER A 599 12.24 4.89 -33.53
N ALA A 600 12.94 6.02 -33.60
CA ALA A 600 14.17 6.22 -34.36
C ALA A 600 15.41 5.60 -33.66
N VAL A 601 15.22 4.72 -32.67
CA VAL A 601 16.32 4.20 -31.83
C VAL A 601 16.88 2.86 -32.30
N VAL A 602 16.22 2.08 -33.17
CA VAL A 602 16.84 0.86 -33.71
C VAL A 602 16.52 0.73 -35.21
N GLY A 603 17.53 0.97 -36.04
CA GLY A 603 17.43 0.79 -37.49
C GLY A 603 17.11 -0.65 -37.84
N THR A 604 16.01 -0.87 -38.57
CA THR A 604 15.62 -2.16 -39.19
C THR A 604 15.65 -3.37 -38.24
N VAL A 605 14.69 -3.46 -37.31
CA VAL A 605 14.50 -4.68 -36.51
C VAL A 605 13.94 -5.79 -37.41
N ARG A 606 14.85 -6.66 -37.88
CA ARG A 606 14.54 -8.03 -38.32
C ARG A 606 14.24 -8.86 -37.07
N PHE A 607 13.47 -9.94 -37.20
CA PHE A 607 13.43 -10.95 -36.13
C PHE A 607 14.85 -11.41 -35.85
N ASP A 608 15.33 -11.15 -34.65
CA ASP A 608 16.73 -11.31 -34.27
C ASP A 608 16.81 -12.22 -33.05
N ILE A 609 17.19 -13.46 -33.30
CA ILE A 609 17.36 -14.50 -32.29
C ILE A 609 18.86 -14.78 -32.26
N ARG A 610 19.55 -14.42 -31.17
CA ARG A 610 21.00 -14.59 -31.05
C ARG A 610 21.44 -15.20 -29.73
N ASN A 611 22.50 -16.00 -29.78
CA ASN A 611 23.16 -16.55 -28.60
C ASN A 611 22.21 -17.34 -27.71
N ASN A 612 21.17 -17.93 -28.29
CA ASN A 612 20.23 -18.72 -27.51
C ASN A 612 20.67 -20.18 -27.49
N THR A 613 20.42 -20.86 -26.38
CA THR A 613 20.50 -22.32 -26.28
C THR A 613 19.09 -22.88 -26.25
N ILE A 614 18.66 -23.49 -27.35
CA ILE A 614 17.32 -24.03 -27.57
C ILE A 614 17.43 -25.55 -27.60
N VAL A 615 17.08 -26.21 -26.49
CA VAL A 615 17.46 -27.62 -26.30
C VAL A 615 16.37 -28.45 -25.61
N LEU A 616 16.24 -29.73 -25.96
CA LEU A 616 15.28 -30.66 -25.33
C LEU A 616 13.81 -30.23 -25.46
N ASN A 617 13.46 -29.38 -26.44
CA ASN A 617 12.07 -29.01 -26.68
C ASN A 617 11.39 -30.04 -27.60
N SER A 618 10.07 -30.17 -27.53
CA SER A 618 9.32 -31.18 -28.29
C SER A 618 8.12 -30.59 -29.00
N ALA A 619 7.94 -30.93 -30.29
CA ALA A 619 6.71 -30.66 -31.03
C ALA A 619 6.51 -31.62 -32.21
N ASP A 620 5.28 -31.70 -32.73
CA ASP A 620 4.96 -32.47 -33.94
C ASP A 620 5.63 -31.86 -35.18
N ALA A 621 5.88 -30.54 -35.16
CA ALA A 621 6.67 -29.82 -36.17
C ALA A 621 7.46 -28.67 -35.52
N GLY A 622 8.75 -28.56 -35.86
CA GLY A 622 9.64 -27.53 -35.31
C GLY A 622 9.75 -27.60 -33.79
N GLY A 623 10.17 -28.74 -33.23
CA GLY A 623 10.44 -28.92 -31.81
C GLY A 623 11.30 -27.82 -31.21
N GLY A 624 12.39 -27.42 -31.88
CA GLY A 624 13.18 -26.26 -31.45
C GLY A 624 12.55 -24.95 -31.91
N LEU A 625 12.44 -24.78 -33.22
CA LEU A 625 11.99 -23.58 -33.91
C LEU A 625 10.99 -23.90 -35.01
N TYR A 626 9.85 -23.21 -35.00
CA TYR A 626 8.87 -23.22 -36.07
C TYR A 626 8.62 -21.82 -36.60
N GLY A 627 8.81 -21.57 -37.89
CA GLY A 627 8.42 -20.30 -38.49
C GLY A 627 8.66 -20.19 -40.00
N GLY A 628 8.54 -18.97 -40.54
CA GLY A 628 8.72 -18.69 -41.97
C GLY A 628 10.06 -18.05 -42.30
N ALA A 629 10.42 -18.02 -43.60
CA ALA A 629 11.75 -17.70 -44.17
C ALA A 629 12.33 -16.29 -43.90
N ARG A 630 11.83 -15.56 -42.89
CA ARG A 630 12.26 -14.20 -42.50
C ARG A 630 12.77 -14.09 -41.07
N MET A 631 12.87 -15.18 -40.31
CA MET A 631 13.59 -15.19 -39.04
C MET A 631 15.07 -15.46 -39.27
N SER A 632 15.93 -14.62 -38.68
CA SER A 632 17.38 -14.81 -38.68
C SER A 632 17.77 -15.31 -37.29
N ILE A 633 18.25 -16.55 -37.23
CA ILE A 633 18.82 -17.11 -36.01
C ILE A 633 20.33 -17.15 -36.22
N ILE A 634 21.07 -16.56 -35.27
CA ILE A 634 22.53 -16.43 -35.36
C ILE A 634 23.18 -16.88 -34.06
N ASP A 635 24.38 -17.45 -34.11
CA ASP A 635 25.23 -17.72 -32.95
C ASP A 635 24.54 -18.57 -31.87
N SER A 636 23.63 -19.46 -32.27
CA SER A 636 22.74 -20.17 -31.34
C SER A 636 22.94 -21.68 -31.43
N ILE A 637 22.70 -22.39 -30.32
CA ILE A 637 22.69 -23.86 -30.29
C ILE A 637 21.24 -24.32 -30.30
N ILE A 638 20.88 -25.20 -31.24
CA ILE A 638 19.55 -25.78 -31.38
C ILE A 638 19.73 -27.30 -31.43
N TRP A 639 19.54 -27.98 -30.31
CA TRP A 639 20.00 -29.37 -30.14
C TRP A 639 19.01 -30.25 -29.36
N ASP A 640 18.96 -31.55 -29.65
CA ASP A 640 18.05 -32.53 -29.04
C ASP A 640 16.58 -32.09 -29.00
N ASN A 641 16.07 -31.38 -30.03
CA ASN A 641 14.66 -30.98 -30.09
C ASN A 641 13.80 -31.88 -30.99
N GLY A 642 14.39 -32.93 -31.58
CA GLY A 642 13.72 -33.82 -32.53
C GLY A 642 13.62 -33.21 -33.92
N ASP A 643 12.67 -32.30 -34.16
CA ASP A 643 12.61 -31.48 -35.39
C ASP A 643 13.12 -30.07 -35.08
N ASP A 644 14.43 -29.85 -35.20
CA ASP A 644 15.06 -28.65 -34.63
C ASP A 644 14.59 -27.34 -35.26
N VAL A 645 14.44 -27.32 -36.58
CA VAL A 645 14.18 -26.08 -37.33
C VAL A 645 13.22 -26.36 -38.47
N TYR A 646 12.08 -25.66 -38.48
CA TYR A 646 11.10 -25.72 -39.55
C TYR A 646 10.89 -24.33 -40.17
N GLY A 647 11.22 -24.18 -41.46
CA GLY A 647 10.90 -23.01 -42.28
C GLY A 647 11.68 -21.72 -41.98
N CYS A 648 12.75 -21.80 -41.18
CA CYS A 648 13.59 -20.67 -40.76
C CYS A 648 14.97 -20.66 -41.44
N LEU A 649 15.71 -19.54 -41.33
CA LEU A 649 17.10 -19.44 -41.78
C LEU A 649 18.02 -19.31 -40.56
N THR A 650 19.05 -20.15 -40.52
CA THR A 650 20.09 -20.18 -39.49
C THR A 650 21.42 -19.70 -40.09
N MET A 651 22.30 -19.14 -39.28
CA MET A 651 23.67 -18.77 -39.65
C MET A 651 24.55 -18.88 -38.40
N TYR A 652 25.73 -19.49 -38.50
CA TYR A 652 26.60 -19.68 -37.35
C TYR A 652 25.89 -20.37 -36.16
N CYS A 653 25.08 -21.39 -36.45
CA CYS A 653 24.35 -22.16 -35.44
C CYS A 653 24.85 -23.62 -35.36
N CYS A 654 24.75 -24.22 -34.16
CA CYS A 654 24.96 -25.66 -33.96
C CYS A 654 23.61 -26.40 -33.98
N ILE A 655 23.43 -27.33 -34.93
CA ILE A 655 22.13 -27.97 -35.22
C ILE A 655 22.31 -29.45 -35.56
N GLU A 656 21.64 -30.37 -34.85
CA GLU A 656 21.83 -31.83 -34.98
C GLU A 656 21.37 -32.43 -36.33
N ASN A 657 20.29 -31.94 -36.95
CA ASN A 657 19.61 -32.64 -38.06
C ASN A 657 19.84 -32.06 -39.48
N SER A 658 20.91 -31.30 -39.72
CA SER A 658 21.34 -30.83 -41.06
C SER A 658 20.23 -30.16 -41.90
N HIS A 659 19.62 -29.09 -41.39
CA HIS A 659 18.82 -28.19 -42.24
C HIS A 659 19.77 -27.36 -43.10
N SER A 660 19.62 -27.45 -44.43
CA SER A 660 20.35 -26.74 -45.50
C SER A 660 21.56 -25.90 -45.06
N ALA A 661 22.78 -26.38 -45.36
CA ALA A 661 24.08 -25.73 -45.10
C ALA A 661 24.08 -24.20 -45.31
N ALA A 662 23.66 -23.47 -44.28
CA ALA A 662 23.73 -22.03 -44.24
C ALA A 662 25.12 -21.61 -43.73
N LEU A 663 25.44 -20.33 -43.91
CA LEU A 663 26.80 -19.84 -43.66
C LEU A 663 27.19 -20.06 -42.19
N GLY A 664 28.21 -20.88 -41.95
CA GLY A 664 28.83 -21.07 -40.63
C GLY A 664 28.13 -22.08 -39.71
N ASP A 665 27.06 -22.75 -40.16
CA ASP A 665 26.39 -23.74 -39.33
C ASP A 665 27.24 -25.02 -39.15
N ILE A 666 27.18 -25.59 -37.94
CA ILE A 666 27.86 -26.84 -37.56
C ILE A 666 26.84 -27.88 -37.08
N HIS A 667 27.22 -29.16 -37.16
CA HIS A 667 26.33 -30.29 -36.87
C HIS A 667 26.93 -31.31 -35.88
N ASP A 668 28.10 -31.00 -35.31
CA ASP A 668 28.74 -31.82 -34.30
C ASP A 668 28.13 -31.54 -32.92
N ASP A 669 28.14 -32.56 -32.05
CA ASP A 669 27.64 -32.48 -30.67
C ASP A 669 28.21 -31.25 -29.94
N PRO A 670 27.38 -30.38 -29.35
CA PRO A 670 27.83 -29.19 -28.63
C PRO A 670 28.63 -29.54 -27.36
N MET A 671 28.63 -30.79 -26.91
CA MET A 671 29.37 -31.26 -25.73
C MET A 671 28.97 -30.50 -24.47
N PHE A 672 27.66 -30.44 -24.18
CA PHE A 672 27.15 -29.82 -22.97
C PHE A 672 27.63 -30.54 -21.69
N VAL A 673 27.95 -29.75 -20.68
CA VAL A 673 28.30 -30.18 -19.33
C VAL A 673 27.66 -29.25 -18.29
N SER A 674 27.37 -29.77 -17.10
CA SER A 674 26.90 -28.93 -15.99
C SER A 674 28.03 -28.05 -15.46
N GLY A 675 27.70 -26.77 -15.25
CA GLY A 675 28.59 -25.78 -14.67
C GLY A 675 27.94 -25.02 -13.51
N PRO A 676 28.58 -23.94 -13.03
CA PRO A 676 28.18 -23.24 -11.80
C PRO A 676 26.76 -22.67 -11.80
N PHE A 677 26.26 -22.23 -12.95
CA PHE A 677 24.96 -21.54 -13.08
C PHE A 677 23.92 -22.31 -13.92
N GLY A 678 24.19 -23.56 -14.33
CA GLY A 678 23.25 -24.33 -15.16
C GLY A 678 23.87 -25.55 -15.87
N ASP A 679 23.05 -26.27 -16.64
CA ASP A 679 23.42 -27.55 -17.26
C ASP A 679 23.98 -27.44 -18.68
N TYR A 680 23.99 -26.24 -19.27
CA TYR A 680 24.33 -26.04 -20.69
C TYR A 680 25.62 -25.24 -20.89
N TYR A 681 26.68 -25.56 -20.13
CA TYR A 681 28.02 -25.07 -20.43
C TYR A 681 28.67 -25.93 -21.50
N LEU A 682 29.58 -25.36 -22.27
CA LEU A 682 30.41 -26.07 -23.24
C LEU A 682 31.61 -26.71 -22.53
N HIS A 683 31.87 -27.97 -22.88
CA HIS A 683 33.16 -28.60 -22.59
C HIS A 683 34.29 -27.86 -23.33
N PRO A 684 35.53 -27.76 -22.81
CA PRO A 684 36.64 -27.06 -23.49
C PRO A 684 37.01 -27.58 -24.89
N ASP A 685 36.56 -28.78 -25.24
CA ASP A 685 36.76 -29.40 -26.56
C ASP A 685 35.53 -29.23 -27.49
N SER A 686 34.54 -28.44 -27.08
CA SER A 686 33.30 -28.26 -27.83
C SER A 686 33.55 -27.63 -29.20
N PRO A 687 32.92 -28.14 -30.26
CA PRO A 687 32.98 -27.53 -31.58
C PRO A 687 32.26 -26.17 -31.66
N CYS A 688 31.50 -25.79 -30.64
CA CYS A 688 30.76 -24.52 -30.58
C CYS A 688 31.64 -23.34 -30.12
N ILE A 689 32.83 -23.61 -29.57
CA ILE A 689 33.78 -22.58 -29.12
C ILE A 689 34.40 -21.88 -30.33
N ASP A 690 34.51 -20.55 -30.29
CA ASP A 690 35.10 -19.69 -31.33
C ASP A 690 34.55 -19.95 -32.76
N SER A 691 33.31 -20.44 -32.88
CA SER A 691 32.74 -20.91 -34.14
C SER A 691 31.55 -20.09 -34.63
N GLY A 692 31.13 -19.10 -33.85
CA GLY A 692 30.07 -18.17 -34.19
C GLY A 692 30.49 -17.08 -35.19
N SER A 693 29.74 -15.99 -35.20
CA SER A 693 29.97 -14.81 -36.00
C SER A 693 31.06 -13.90 -35.40
N THR A 694 31.43 -12.85 -36.13
CA THR A 694 32.41 -11.85 -35.64
C THR A 694 31.80 -10.82 -34.69
N LEU A 695 30.72 -11.18 -33.97
CA LEU A 695 30.10 -10.33 -32.97
C LEU A 695 31.09 -10.10 -31.81
N THR A 696 30.96 -8.98 -31.11
CA THR A 696 31.82 -8.63 -29.97
C THR A 696 30.96 -8.16 -28.80
N GLY A 697 31.50 -8.17 -27.57
CA GLY A 697 30.80 -7.70 -26.37
C GLY A 697 30.58 -8.76 -25.28
N PHE A 698 31.19 -9.95 -25.43
CA PHE A 698 31.07 -11.06 -24.47
C PHE A 698 32.27 -11.20 -23.53
N SER A 699 33.14 -10.19 -23.45
CA SER A 699 34.37 -10.25 -22.64
C SER A 699 34.14 -10.39 -21.13
N GLU A 700 32.91 -10.17 -20.66
CA GLU A 700 32.48 -10.36 -19.27
C GLU A 700 31.61 -11.63 -19.08
N ARG A 701 31.52 -12.48 -20.11
CA ARG A 701 30.71 -13.70 -20.12
C ARG A 701 31.50 -14.89 -20.66
N THR A 702 30.97 -16.09 -20.43
CA THR A 702 31.55 -17.35 -20.86
C THR A 702 30.46 -18.34 -21.26
N THR A 703 30.74 -19.19 -22.25
CA THR A 703 29.94 -20.39 -22.50
C THR A 703 30.58 -21.63 -21.86
N GLN A 704 31.82 -21.54 -21.40
CA GLN A 704 32.68 -22.67 -21.05
C GLN A 704 32.68 -22.94 -19.54
N VAL A 705 32.67 -24.22 -19.18
CA VAL A 705 32.60 -24.66 -17.78
C VAL A 705 33.81 -24.24 -16.93
N ASP A 706 34.94 -23.95 -17.58
CA ASP A 706 36.18 -23.53 -16.92
C ASP A 706 36.26 -22.02 -16.65
N GLY A 707 35.23 -21.26 -17.05
CA GLY A 707 35.15 -19.81 -16.83
C GLY A 707 35.94 -18.97 -17.82
N THR A 708 36.46 -19.56 -18.90
CA THR A 708 37.23 -18.82 -19.91
C THR A 708 36.36 -17.74 -20.57
N PRO A 709 36.74 -16.44 -20.51
CA PRO A 709 35.97 -15.38 -21.14
C PRO A 709 35.89 -15.55 -22.66
N ASP A 710 34.72 -15.26 -23.24
CA ASP A 710 34.57 -15.22 -24.70
C ASP A 710 35.17 -13.91 -25.25
N THR A 711 36.43 -14.01 -25.68
CA THR A 711 37.21 -12.89 -26.23
C THR A 711 37.70 -13.23 -27.63
N GLY A 712 36.82 -13.27 -28.63
CA GLY A 712 37.24 -13.65 -29.98
C GLY A 712 36.12 -13.66 -31.01
N ILE A 713 36.13 -14.72 -31.83
CA ILE A 713 34.94 -15.13 -32.56
C ILE A 713 33.96 -15.62 -31.49
N VAL A 714 32.70 -15.21 -31.57
CA VAL A 714 31.76 -15.54 -30.49
C VAL A 714 31.56 -17.06 -30.40
N ASP A 715 31.50 -17.59 -29.19
CA ASP A 715 31.02 -18.94 -28.94
C ASP A 715 29.52 -19.02 -29.33
N MET A 716 29.07 -20.15 -29.86
CA MET A 716 27.63 -20.35 -30.10
C MET A 716 26.91 -20.67 -28.78
N GLY A 717 25.67 -20.21 -28.65
CA GLY A 717 24.79 -20.55 -27.52
C GLY A 717 24.78 -19.51 -26.39
N TYR A 718 24.33 -19.93 -25.22
CA TYR A 718 24.09 -19.05 -24.08
C TYR A 718 25.39 -18.74 -23.33
N HIS A 719 25.64 -17.46 -23.12
CA HIS A 719 26.74 -16.91 -22.36
C HIS A 719 26.31 -16.64 -20.91
N TYR A 720 26.90 -17.37 -19.98
CA TYR A 720 26.79 -17.16 -18.54
C TYR A 720 27.68 -15.99 -18.10
N PRO A 721 27.34 -15.27 -17.02
CA PRO A 721 28.30 -14.38 -16.37
C PRO A 721 29.53 -15.16 -15.89
N ILE A 722 30.72 -14.55 -15.97
CA ILE A 722 31.94 -15.16 -15.43
C ILE A 722 31.82 -15.26 -13.90
N PRO A 723 32.12 -16.43 -13.28
CA PRO A 723 32.06 -16.65 -11.83
C PRO A 723 32.95 -15.75 -10.96
#